data_AF-A0A8B7XI37-F1
#
_entry.id   AF-A0A8B7XI37-F1
#
_cell.length_a   1.000
_cell.length_b   1.000
_cell.length_c   1.000
_cell.angle_alpha   90.00
_cell.angle_beta   90.00
_cell.angle_gamma   90.00
#
_symmetry.space_group_name_H-M   'P 1'
#
loop_
_entity.id
_entity.type
_entity.pdbx_description
1 polymer ?
#
loop_
_entity_poly.entity_id
_entity_poly.type
_entity_poly.pdbx_seq_one_letter_code
_entity_poly.pdbx_strand_id
1 'polypeptide(L)'
;MASKHALGVILPTLLVFTASLHAGWAQTVITNTTLGPVMGIKVPYLPWTEQLVTRYTGIPYAEPPIGQLRFAKPVPKTPWDDVFNATVFGPSCPQPASNSTLTSFLPNDEIDEDCLLLNVYVPHDAVALSGPLSVMVFIHGGGLVFGQGMYYDGTLLALQGQVIMVNFNYRLGIFGFFSTGDDSAPGNYGLWDQRLALQWVKDNIANFGGDPDQITIFGESAGGWSVTLQMISPLNSNNLFQRVIAESGVVFPNLMIPADVARLQAFGLASALKCNPTTDSSSRSIIQCLRNVSMETLLIYTFAASTSPIIDGDFFPTDITSLLTHPRIGQYDLIMGFNDQDGSVLIGSVDTDGYTAEEFRAATGYFMQLCQCKTSHEITNAVFAYYFGADKLDDPMQNVVRYLDVTGDVYFDVASINFLTRHAQAAANTSTYFYHFTYETGRELFLPPEWLDVISGAPHALEIFYVFGFITAVYPNDTEAALLSNRTIEYWTQFARYGNPNGASLPEWPKFETENKTYILLDADIKTGHGFKSDRVAFWNDYIPTITDPTYEKTCTYELPIRSGTVQKPGTKTVQIESKDGEVLGSVIGTLEIADKAMGGREVAEFLGIPYAKPPLGDLRFKPPEDTGPWGDQPLGIPEKLPPACPQDVTLDPWMVRLGFNQTSEDCLTLNIYTPIQDSGNPALPVLVFIHSGDGISGTSSVYDATLLASQVEAVVVVINYRLGALGFLSTEDKVAPGNYGLRDIVAALKWVNKYIGSFGGDPEQVTLQGHGSGAVLTHFLVLSEKAKGLFNKVILMSATAISPSVNNPVLPVASEAAQALAIKLECPTTSTELIECLREKPVADIISSVVNPSFGLEFPPVVDGDLITDKPLELLKAGRINDVDVIVGLAKDQDAAQAFMMTSLDCPSVEEVEQYIEKVSKHSFNNPDEAAFTLNTEYIGKGGLGDDCETRGSFRQFMNDYLSYWSTLEAARLHANAGHSVYFYSFDLKPLAHYKGPLPPQAGPAFADDLQFLFGDPYSPLVDKLQLSYRLEDKQSTLELMEFLKKFLHTGVPGTSASGVEWPSFDSDNLKYMSLTDCPQAFSGVDNDWPHLLRFWASYLPSITAPVPPPPEVTPCPPDQEPCTVGESIGLKLTPEEASTIIQALIGTTVGALVLSVFFLGGCVAYKTRANQAEKQNARKKANKDLIYTESKEDENTFEF
;
A
#
# COMPACT_ATOMS: atom_id res chain seq x y z
N MET A 1 35.37 15.93 29.44
CA MET A 1 34.06 15.40 29.90
C MET A 1 33.97 13.91 29.57
N ALA A 2 34.84 13.08 30.17
CA ALA A 2 34.99 11.66 29.84
C ALA A 2 34.81 10.74 31.07
N SER A 3 34.11 11.19 32.12
CA SER A 3 33.93 10.43 33.37
C SER A 3 32.48 10.17 33.77
N LYS A 4 31.49 10.49 32.93
CA LYS A 4 30.06 10.20 33.21
C LYS A 4 29.51 8.98 32.46
N HIS A 5 30.15 8.51 31.39
CA HIS A 5 29.73 7.30 30.66
C HIS A 5 30.28 5.97 31.21
N ALA A 6 31.13 6.02 32.25
CA ALA A 6 31.66 4.83 32.90
C ALA A 6 30.84 4.35 34.11
N LEU A 7 29.87 5.14 34.61
CA LEU A 7 29.03 4.73 35.75
C LEU A 7 27.75 3.99 35.34
N GLY A 8 27.27 4.15 34.10
CA GLY A 8 26.08 3.43 33.59
C GLY A 8 26.33 1.97 33.20
N VAL A 9 27.58 1.50 33.23
CA VAL A 9 27.97 0.13 32.85
C VAL A 9 28.39 -0.71 34.06
N ILE A 10 28.56 -0.11 35.24
CA ILE A 10 29.12 -0.81 36.42
C ILE A 10 28.04 -1.26 37.43
N LEU A 11 26.83 -0.70 37.40
CA LEU A 11 25.75 -1.11 38.33
C LEU A 11 24.97 -2.38 37.95
N PRO A 12 24.75 -2.76 36.67
CA PRO A 12 24.14 -4.05 36.36
C PRO A 12 25.10 -5.22 36.61
N THR A 13 26.41 -4.97 36.46
CA THR A 13 27.46 -5.96 36.78
C THR A 13 27.52 -6.29 38.27
N LEU A 14 27.08 -5.42 39.18
CA LEU A 14 27.02 -5.71 40.62
C LEU A 14 25.77 -6.53 41.02
N LEU A 15 24.71 -6.49 40.23
CA LEU A 15 23.53 -7.35 40.40
C LEU A 15 23.75 -8.76 39.85
N VAL A 16 24.56 -8.92 38.79
CA VAL A 16 24.86 -10.23 38.19
C VAL A 16 26.06 -10.94 38.85
N PHE A 17 27.06 -10.22 39.39
CA PHE A 17 28.22 -10.87 40.05
C PHE A 17 27.98 -11.37 41.49
N THR A 18 26.78 -11.21 42.05
CA THR A 18 26.44 -11.75 43.38
C THR A 18 25.51 -12.98 43.35
N ALA A 19 24.97 -13.33 42.17
CA ALA A 19 24.18 -14.55 41.98
C ALA A 19 25.00 -15.84 42.18
N SER A 20 26.33 -15.78 41.99
CA SER A 20 27.23 -16.93 42.16
C SER A 20 27.68 -17.17 43.61
N LEU A 21 27.23 -16.37 44.59
CA LEU A 21 27.67 -16.47 45.99
C LEU A 21 26.55 -16.72 47.02
N HIS A 22 25.28 -16.87 46.60
CA HIS A 22 24.15 -17.07 47.55
C HIS A 22 23.22 -18.24 47.23
N ALA A 23 23.71 -19.32 46.61
CA ALA A 23 22.98 -20.58 46.39
C ALA A 23 22.53 -21.33 47.69
N GLY A 24 22.48 -20.66 48.83
CA GLY A 24 22.12 -21.22 50.14
C GLY A 24 20.76 -20.84 50.72
N TRP A 25 19.93 -20.02 50.04
CA TRP A 25 18.71 -19.46 50.67
C TRP A 25 17.42 -19.49 49.81
N ALA A 26 17.43 -20.07 48.61
CA ALA A 26 16.20 -20.25 47.83
C ALA A 26 15.33 -21.38 48.41
N GLN A 27 14.26 -21.04 49.11
CA GLN A 27 13.31 -22.01 49.65
C GLN A 27 12.21 -22.30 48.62
N THR A 28 12.01 -23.57 48.26
CA THR A 28 10.94 -24.00 47.36
C THR A 28 9.60 -24.07 48.08
N VAL A 29 8.50 -23.76 47.38
CA VAL A 29 7.12 -23.86 47.89
C VAL A 29 6.30 -24.69 46.92
N ILE A 30 5.52 -25.64 47.43
CA ILE A 30 4.62 -26.47 46.61
C ILE A 30 3.18 -26.01 46.86
N THR A 31 2.45 -25.73 45.79
CA THR A 31 1.04 -25.35 45.81
C THR A 31 0.25 -26.29 44.90
N ASN A 32 -0.91 -26.77 45.36
CA ASN A 32 -1.77 -27.64 44.56
C ASN A 32 -2.69 -26.80 43.69
N THR A 33 -2.78 -27.15 42.40
CA THR A 33 -3.76 -26.60 41.46
C THR A 33 -4.76 -27.68 41.08
N THR A 34 -5.82 -27.32 40.38
CA THR A 34 -6.77 -28.26 39.74
C THR A 34 -6.09 -29.15 38.71
N LEU A 35 -4.96 -28.72 38.14
CA LEU A 35 -4.16 -29.49 37.19
C LEU A 35 -3.10 -30.36 37.86
N GLY A 36 -2.76 -30.13 39.12
CA GLY A 36 -1.68 -30.85 39.82
C GLY A 36 -0.79 -29.93 40.66
N PRO A 37 0.18 -30.50 41.38
CA PRO A 37 1.11 -29.73 42.22
C PRO A 37 2.12 -28.94 41.38
N VAL A 38 2.36 -27.67 41.77
CA VAL A 38 3.39 -26.79 41.18
C VAL A 38 4.41 -26.35 42.23
N MET A 39 5.69 -26.36 41.87
CA MET A 39 6.79 -25.89 42.71
C MET A 39 7.22 -24.48 42.29
N GLY A 40 7.09 -23.51 43.20
CA GLY A 40 7.61 -22.15 43.06
C GLY A 40 8.84 -21.92 43.93
N ILE A 41 9.41 -20.72 43.81
CA ILE A 41 10.62 -20.29 44.52
C ILE A 41 10.35 -19.03 45.34
N LYS A 42 10.80 -19.00 46.60
CA LYS A 42 10.84 -17.78 47.40
C LYS A 42 12.07 -16.97 47.04
N VAL A 43 11.86 -15.72 46.66
CA VAL A 43 12.94 -14.77 46.36
C VAL A 43 12.73 -13.48 47.14
N PRO A 44 13.81 -12.85 47.62
CA PRO A 44 13.72 -11.48 48.12
C PRO A 44 13.54 -10.52 46.93
N TYR A 45 12.84 -9.40 47.13
CA TYR A 45 12.67 -8.38 46.09
C TYR A 45 14.00 -7.77 45.67
N LEU A 46 14.83 -7.40 46.64
CA LEU A 46 16.23 -7.03 46.43
C LEU A 46 17.12 -7.97 47.26
N PRO A 47 18.37 -8.21 46.87
CA PRO A 47 19.27 -9.13 47.59
C PRO A 47 19.44 -8.84 49.10
N TRP A 48 19.07 -7.64 49.54
CA TRP A 48 19.27 -7.12 50.90
C TRP A 48 17.97 -6.97 51.70
N THR A 49 16.80 -7.33 51.15
CA THR A 49 15.50 -7.14 51.81
C THR A 49 14.99 -8.43 52.45
N GLU A 50 14.38 -8.32 53.64
CA GLU A 50 13.73 -9.45 54.33
C GLU A 50 12.34 -9.80 53.77
N GLN A 51 11.73 -8.92 52.97
CA GLN A 51 10.43 -9.17 52.33
C GLN A 51 10.58 -10.16 51.18
N LEU A 52 9.77 -11.22 51.20
CA LEU A 52 9.83 -12.32 50.24
C LEU A 52 8.59 -12.38 49.34
N VAL A 53 8.81 -12.70 48.07
CA VAL A 53 7.75 -13.09 47.12
C VAL A 53 7.95 -14.55 46.74
N THR A 54 6.86 -15.30 46.69
CA THR A 54 6.85 -16.63 46.08
C THR A 54 6.49 -16.49 44.61
N ARG A 55 7.41 -16.86 43.73
CA ARG A 55 7.22 -16.83 42.28
C ARG A 55 6.94 -18.22 41.76
N TYR A 56 5.92 -18.34 40.93
CA TYR A 56 5.65 -19.49 40.10
C TYR A 56 5.70 -19.03 38.65
N THR A 57 6.60 -19.57 37.85
CA THR A 57 6.81 -19.13 36.46
C THR A 57 6.67 -20.31 35.50
N GLY A 58 6.12 -20.06 34.31
CA GLY A 58 6.00 -21.06 33.25
C GLY A 58 4.95 -22.14 33.52
N ILE A 59 3.88 -21.84 34.27
CA ILE A 59 2.79 -22.82 34.50
C ILE A 59 1.97 -22.96 33.20
N PRO A 60 1.83 -24.17 32.62
CA PRO A 60 1.00 -24.36 31.44
C PRO A 60 -0.49 -24.34 31.82
N TYR A 61 -1.26 -23.45 31.18
CA TYR A 61 -2.71 -23.36 31.36
C TYR A 61 -3.51 -24.01 30.22
N ALA A 62 -2.87 -24.25 29.08
CA ALA A 62 -3.44 -24.89 27.91
C ALA A 62 -2.50 -25.96 27.34
N GLU A 63 -3.04 -26.89 26.55
CA GLU A 63 -2.22 -27.76 25.71
C GLU A 63 -1.46 -26.95 24.65
N PRO A 64 -0.26 -27.39 24.23
CA PRO A 64 0.53 -26.71 23.21
C PRO A 64 -0.27 -26.58 21.90
N PRO A 65 -0.45 -25.38 21.34
CA PRO A 65 -1.27 -25.15 20.14
C PRO A 65 -0.55 -25.56 18.83
N ILE A 66 0.12 -26.71 18.84
CA ILE A 66 0.94 -27.24 17.73
C ILE A 66 0.17 -28.23 16.86
N GLY A 67 0.62 -28.39 15.61
CA GLY A 67 0.06 -29.36 14.67
C GLY A 67 -1.42 -29.12 14.41
N GLN A 68 -2.29 -30.06 14.82
CA GLN A 68 -3.74 -29.93 14.62
C GLN A 68 -4.40 -28.87 15.52
N LEU A 69 -3.73 -28.47 16.62
CA LEU A 69 -4.21 -27.40 17.50
C LEU A 69 -3.80 -26.00 17.01
N ARG A 70 -2.95 -25.92 15.98
CA ARG A 70 -2.67 -24.64 15.29
C ARG A 70 -3.94 -24.17 14.57
N PHE A 71 -4.26 -22.89 14.71
CA PHE A 71 -5.51 -22.28 14.22
C PHE A 71 -6.77 -22.98 14.76
N ALA A 72 -6.72 -23.37 16.03
CA ALA A 72 -7.87 -23.88 16.78
C ALA A 72 -7.98 -23.20 18.14
N LYS A 73 -9.17 -23.23 18.74
CA LYS A 73 -9.37 -22.77 20.12
C LYS A 73 -8.42 -23.52 21.07
N PRO A 74 -7.90 -22.86 22.13
CA PRO A 74 -7.03 -23.52 23.08
C PRO A 74 -7.79 -24.63 23.81
N VAL A 75 -7.06 -25.71 24.11
CA VAL A 75 -7.56 -26.84 24.89
C VAL A 75 -7.01 -26.71 26.31
N PRO A 76 -7.81 -26.82 27.38
CA PRO A 76 -7.30 -26.82 28.75
C PRO A 76 -6.22 -27.88 28.95
N LYS A 77 -5.17 -27.54 29.70
CA LYS A 77 -4.04 -28.46 29.94
C LYS A 77 -4.50 -29.72 30.68
N THR A 78 -4.00 -30.88 30.27
CA THR A 78 -4.27 -32.15 30.96
C THR A 78 -3.65 -32.13 32.36
N PRO A 79 -4.36 -32.57 33.41
CA PRO A 79 -3.79 -32.70 34.74
C PRO A 79 -2.58 -33.64 34.80
N TRP A 80 -1.66 -33.36 35.72
CA TRP A 80 -0.44 -34.09 35.99
C TRP A 80 -0.36 -34.53 37.46
N ASP A 81 0.28 -35.68 37.70
CA ASP A 81 0.43 -36.25 39.05
C ASP A 81 1.72 -35.78 39.75
N ASP A 82 2.81 -35.61 38.98
CA ASP A 82 4.13 -35.21 39.49
C ASP A 82 4.22 -33.71 39.79
N VAL A 83 5.15 -33.30 40.65
CA VAL A 83 5.35 -31.87 40.94
C VAL A 83 5.96 -31.15 39.73
N PHE A 84 5.19 -30.25 39.11
CA PHE A 84 5.66 -29.43 37.99
C PHE A 84 6.61 -28.34 38.49
N ASN A 85 7.78 -28.21 37.86
CA ASN A 85 8.78 -27.23 38.24
C ASN A 85 8.47 -25.85 37.64
N ALA A 86 7.77 -25.00 38.40
CA ALA A 86 7.41 -23.64 38.02
C ALA A 86 8.41 -22.60 38.54
N THR A 87 9.72 -22.84 38.38
CA THR A 87 10.78 -21.89 38.79
C THR A 87 11.54 -21.28 37.63
N VAL A 88 11.18 -21.62 36.39
CA VAL A 88 11.82 -21.14 35.16
C VAL A 88 10.73 -20.56 34.26
N PHE A 89 11.02 -19.45 33.57
CA PHE A 89 10.11 -18.93 32.55
C PHE A 89 10.18 -19.80 31.30
N GLY A 90 9.04 -20.10 30.69
CA GLY A 90 9.01 -20.77 29.40
C GLY A 90 9.13 -19.80 28.22
N PRO A 91 9.08 -20.32 26.98
CA PRO A 91 9.32 -19.54 25.78
C PRO A 91 8.23 -18.51 25.51
N SER A 92 8.60 -17.49 24.74
CA SER A 92 7.69 -16.52 24.15
C SER A 92 6.91 -17.13 22.98
N CYS A 93 5.70 -16.61 22.71
CA CYS A 93 4.95 -17.03 21.53
C CYS A 93 5.64 -16.58 20.24
N PRO A 94 5.40 -17.24 19.09
CA PRO A 94 6.02 -16.89 17.82
C PRO A 94 5.80 -15.42 17.47
N GLN A 95 6.88 -14.67 17.32
CA GLN A 95 6.87 -13.24 17.02
C GLN A 95 8.17 -12.80 16.33
N PRO A 96 8.20 -11.65 15.63
CA PRO A 96 9.44 -11.10 15.09
C PRO A 96 10.48 -10.85 16.18
N ALA A 97 11.75 -11.17 15.91
CA ALA A 97 12.83 -10.99 16.88
C ALA A 97 13.03 -9.50 17.21
N SER A 98 13.06 -9.16 18.50
CA SER A 98 13.38 -7.81 18.97
C SER A 98 14.88 -7.67 19.23
N ASN A 99 15.56 -6.82 18.46
CA ASN A 99 16.98 -6.47 18.61
C ASN A 99 17.24 -5.41 19.72
N SER A 100 16.33 -5.22 20.67
CA SER A 100 16.52 -4.23 21.74
C SER A 100 17.58 -4.67 22.75
N THR A 101 18.28 -3.71 23.36
CA THR A 101 19.19 -3.99 24.48
C THR A 101 18.48 -4.59 25.69
N LEU A 102 17.16 -4.37 25.83
CA LEU A 102 16.34 -4.90 26.91
C LEU A 102 16.05 -6.40 26.76
N THR A 103 15.91 -6.92 25.53
CA THR A 103 15.69 -8.36 25.31
C THR A 103 16.92 -9.22 25.65
N SER A 104 18.12 -8.65 25.62
CA SER A 104 19.37 -9.34 26.00
C SER A 104 19.47 -9.68 27.50
N PHE A 105 18.57 -9.15 28.33
CA PHE A 105 18.53 -9.39 29.79
C PHE A 105 17.38 -10.31 30.20
N LEU A 106 16.66 -10.89 29.25
CA LEU A 106 15.54 -11.78 29.57
C LEU A 106 16.02 -13.06 30.25
N PRO A 107 15.26 -13.59 31.22
CA PRO A 107 15.55 -14.89 31.82
C PRO A 107 15.48 -16.05 30.82
N ASN A 108 14.71 -15.89 29.73
CA ASN A 108 14.58 -16.83 28.64
C ASN A 108 14.30 -16.05 27.34
N ASP A 109 15.07 -16.31 26.29
CA ASP A 109 14.96 -15.69 24.96
C ASP A 109 14.42 -16.66 23.89
N GLU A 110 13.96 -17.85 24.28
CA GLU A 110 13.36 -18.84 23.39
C GLU A 110 12.01 -18.37 22.84
N ILE A 111 11.76 -18.74 21.57
CA ILE A 111 10.49 -18.54 20.86
C ILE A 111 9.99 -19.92 20.46
N ASP A 112 8.76 -20.26 20.84
CA ASP A 112 8.14 -21.55 20.53
C ASP A 112 6.60 -21.40 20.37
N GLU A 113 5.96 -22.30 19.63
CA GLU A 113 4.50 -22.40 19.60
C GLU A 113 3.93 -22.96 20.92
N ASP A 114 4.71 -23.75 21.68
CA ASP A 114 4.36 -24.16 23.05
C ASP A 114 4.59 -23.03 24.06
N CYS A 115 3.79 -21.97 23.93
CA CYS A 115 3.98 -20.72 24.66
C CYS A 115 2.84 -20.37 25.63
N LEU A 116 1.77 -21.19 25.74
CA LEU A 116 0.57 -20.89 26.53
C LEU A 116 0.79 -21.11 28.04
N LEU A 117 1.58 -20.21 28.61
CA LEU A 117 2.12 -20.28 29.96
C LEU A 117 1.75 -19.02 30.78
N LEU A 118 1.66 -19.18 32.09
CA LEU A 118 1.40 -18.08 33.02
C LEU A 118 2.38 -18.07 34.20
N ASN A 119 2.48 -16.90 34.84
CA ASN A 119 3.32 -16.65 35.99
C ASN A 119 2.47 -16.05 37.13
N VAL A 120 2.74 -16.46 38.37
CA VAL A 120 2.02 -16.03 39.58
C VAL A 120 3.03 -15.51 40.61
N TYR A 121 2.77 -14.32 41.14
CA TYR A 121 3.60 -13.64 42.13
C TYR A 121 2.78 -13.43 43.41
N VAL A 122 3.21 -14.09 44.49
CA VAL A 122 2.50 -14.10 45.77
C VAL A 122 3.35 -13.40 46.84
N PRO A 123 2.87 -12.31 47.46
CA PRO A 123 3.56 -11.68 48.58
C PRO A 123 3.50 -12.62 49.80
N HIS A 124 4.66 -13.14 50.24
CA HIS A 124 4.74 -14.38 51.03
C HIS A 124 3.97 -14.31 52.36
N ASP A 125 4.14 -13.24 53.12
CA ASP A 125 3.56 -13.11 54.47
C ASP A 125 2.14 -12.53 54.44
N ALA A 126 1.73 -11.92 53.32
CA ALA A 126 0.50 -11.14 53.22
C ALA A 126 -0.76 -11.98 53.41
N VAL A 127 -0.80 -13.19 52.82
CA VAL A 127 -1.95 -14.10 52.92
C VAL A 127 -2.22 -14.50 54.37
N ALA A 128 -1.15 -14.74 55.15
CA ALA A 128 -1.26 -15.09 56.56
C ALA A 128 -1.73 -13.92 57.44
N LEU A 129 -1.47 -12.69 57.02
CA LEU A 129 -1.77 -11.46 57.78
C LEU A 129 -3.15 -10.86 57.44
N SER A 130 -3.59 -10.97 56.19
CA SER A 130 -4.74 -10.23 55.66
C SER A 130 -5.87 -11.11 55.13
N GLY A 131 -5.69 -12.43 55.08
CA GLY A 131 -6.65 -13.35 54.44
C GLY A 131 -6.50 -13.37 52.92
N PRO A 132 -7.53 -13.84 52.17
CA PRO A 132 -7.50 -13.88 50.71
C PRO A 132 -7.23 -12.50 50.10
N LEU A 133 -6.29 -12.42 49.16
CA LEU A 133 -5.84 -11.18 48.53
C LEU A 133 -6.55 -10.93 47.19
N SER A 134 -6.81 -9.68 46.84
CA SER A 134 -7.27 -9.33 45.50
C SER A 134 -6.24 -9.72 44.44
N VAL A 135 -6.72 -10.07 43.24
CA VAL A 135 -5.90 -10.62 42.15
C VAL A 135 -5.88 -9.64 41.00
N MET A 136 -4.69 -9.30 40.51
CA MET A 136 -4.49 -8.48 39.32
C MET A 136 -3.87 -9.34 38.21
N VAL A 137 -4.57 -9.44 37.08
CA VAL A 137 -4.14 -10.24 35.93
C VAL A 137 -3.77 -9.32 34.77
N PHE A 138 -2.49 -9.31 34.42
CA PHE A 138 -1.93 -8.47 33.38
C PHE A 138 -1.99 -9.16 32.00
N ILE A 139 -2.55 -8.47 31.02
CA ILE A 139 -2.54 -8.86 29.60
C ILE A 139 -1.58 -7.92 28.86
N HIS A 140 -0.49 -8.46 28.33
CA HIS A 140 0.54 -7.64 27.69
C HIS A 140 0.10 -7.07 26.33
N GLY A 141 0.66 -5.92 25.98
CA GLY A 141 0.53 -5.28 24.67
C GLY A 141 1.48 -5.83 23.61
N GLY A 142 1.69 -5.03 22.56
CA GLY A 142 2.53 -5.35 21.39
C GLY A 142 1.78 -5.51 20.07
N GLY A 143 0.72 -4.72 19.88
CA GLY A 143 -0.07 -4.70 18.63
C GLY A 143 -0.73 -6.03 18.26
N LEU A 144 -0.87 -6.96 19.22
CA LEU A 144 -1.27 -8.36 19.01
C LEU A 144 -0.28 -9.19 18.18
N VAL A 145 0.93 -8.68 17.89
CA VAL A 145 1.93 -9.29 17.00
C VAL A 145 3.19 -9.71 17.76
N PHE A 146 3.54 -9.01 18.83
CA PHE A 146 4.67 -9.31 19.70
C PHE A 146 4.30 -9.08 21.17
N GLY A 147 5.21 -9.41 22.08
CA GLY A 147 5.03 -9.26 23.53
C GLY A 147 5.09 -10.58 24.27
N GLN A 148 5.23 -10.49 25.59
CA GLN A 148 5.24 -11.64 26.50
C GLN A 148 5.07 -11.21 27.96
N GLY A 149 4.51 -12.09 28.78
CA GLY A 149 4.28 -11.84 30.21
C GLY A 149 5.56 -11.62 31.01
N MET A 150 6.68 -12.26 30.65
CA MET A 150 7.93 -12.18 31.42
C MET A 150 8.60 -10.80 31.42
N TYR A 151 8.21 -9.90 30.51
CA TYR A 151 8.67 -8.50 30.53
C TYR A 151 8.24 -7.76 31.80
N TYR A 152 7.17 -8.20 32.44
CA TYR A 152 6.49 -7.46 33.49
C TYR A 152 6.64 -8.20 34.83
N ASP A 153 7.76 -7.98 35.54
CA ASP A 153 8.00 -8.59 36.84
C ASP A 153 7.01 -8.04 37.89
N GLY A 154 6.04 -8.87 38.28
CA GLY A 154 5.00 -8.52 39.25
C GLY A 154 5.45 -8.45 40.70
N THR A 155 6.72 -8.70 41.02
CA THR A 155 7.23 -8.81 42.39
C THR A 155 6.95 -7.56 43.23
N LEU A 156 7.28 -6.36 42.71
CA LEU A 156 7.14 -5.12 43.47
C LEU A 156 5.68 -4.71 43.61
N LEU A 157 4.90 -4.80 42.53
CA LEU A 157 3.45 -4.57 42.54
C LEU A 157 2.75 -5.50 43.55
N ALA A 158 3.10 -6.79 43.57
CA ALA A 158 2.55 -7.76 44.52
C ALA A 158 2.91 -7.42 45.98
N LEU A 159 4.17 -7.07 46.25
CA LEU A 159 4.63 -6.71 47.60
C LEU A 159 4.05 -5.40 48.10
N GLN A 160 4.23 -4.31 47.36
CA GLN A 160 3.81 -2.99 47.80
C GLN A 160 2.28 -2.88 47.79
N GLY A 161 1.67 -3.44 46.74
CA GLY A 161 0.23 -3.50 46.59
C GLY A 161 -0.44 -4.47 47.53
N GLN A 162 0.28 -5.46 48.10
CA GLN A 162 -0.28 -6.58 48.86
C GLN A 162 -1.47 -7.21 48.11
N VAL A 163 -1.21 -7.60 46.86
CA VAL A 163 -2.12 -8.26 45.90
C VAL A 163 -1.41 -9.47 45.30
N ILE A 164 -2.16 -10.41 44.71
CA ILE A 164 -1.56 -11.43 43.84
C ILE A 164 -1.49 -10.88 42.43
N MET A 165 -0.31 -10.94 41.81
CA MET A 165 -0.12 -10.57 40.41
C MET A 165 0.00 -11.83 39.56
N VAL A 166 -0.71 -11.85 38.43
CA VAL A 166 -0.61 -12.88 37.39
C VAL A 166 -0.31 -12.20 36.06
N ASN A 167 0.63 -12.74 35.28
CA ASN A 167 0.79 -12.39 33.86
C ASN A 167 0.89 -13.69 33.04
N PHE A 168 0.65 -13.63 31.74
CA PHE A 168 0.63 -14.81 30.90
C PHE A 168 0.92 -14.48 29.43
N ASN A 169 1.24 -15.50 28.65
CA ASN A 169 1.41 -15.44 27.20
C ASN A 169 0.13 -15.91 26.50
N TYR A 170 -0.22 -15.27 25.39
CA TYR A 170 -1.31 -15.68 24.48
C TYR A 170 -0.79 -15.67 23.03
N ARG A 171 -1.41 -16.44 22.11
CA ARG A 171 -0.94 -16.48 20.71
C ARG A 171 -1.05 -15.12 20.03
N LEU A 172 -0.05 -14.81 19.20
CA LEU A 172 0.14 -13.52 18.53
C LEU A 172 0.16 -13.68 17.00
N GLY A 173 0.02 -12.56 16.30
CA GLY A 173 0.11 -12.44 14.85
C GLY A 173 -0.78 -13.45 14.13
N ILE A 174 -0.23 -14.09 13.10
CA ILE A 174 -0.92 -15.11 12.34
C ILE A 174 -1.37 -16.30 13.21
N PHE A 175 -0.61 -16.68 14.24
CA PHE A 175 -0.96 -17.80 15.12
C PHE A 175 -2.14 -17.49 16.04
N GLY A 176 -2.32 -16.21 16.39
CA GLY A 176 -3.38 -15.73 17.28
C GLY A 176 -4.67 -15.30 16.57
N PHE A 177 -4.59 -14.79 15.34
CA PHE A 177 -5.69 -14.03 14.74
C PHE A 177 -6.03 -14.40 13.29
N PHE A 178 -5.33 -15.37 12.69
CA PHE A 178 -5.64 -15.83 11.34
C PHE A 178 -7.07 -16.40 11.23
N SER A 179 -7.81 -15.98 10.20
CA SER A 179 -9.17 -16.44 9.95
C SER A 179 -9.43 -16.68 8.47
N THR A 180 -10.20 -17.73 8.15
CA THR A 180 -10.74 -17.98 6.80
C THR A 180 -12.09 -17.32 6.58
N GLY A 181 -12.63 -16.60 7.57
CA GLY A 181 -13.97 -16.02 7.52
C GLY A 181 -15.10 -17.06 7.60
N ASP A 182 -14.78 -18.29 7.98
CA ASP A 182 -15.74 -19.40 8.15
C ASP A 182 -15.28 -20.36 9.27
N ASP A 183 -16.09 -21.39 9.52
CA ASP A 183 -15.87 -22.38 10.59
C ASP A 183 -14.57 -23.18 10.49
N SER A 184 -13.85 -23.13 9.37
CA SER A 184 -12.60 -23.89 9.19
C SER A 184 -11.46 -23.31 10.03
N ALA A 185 -11.43 -21.98 10.16
CA ALA A 185 -10.53 -21.21 11.00
C ALA A 185 -11.22 -19.89 11.34
N PRO A 186 -12.04 -19.86 12.41
CA PRO A 186 -12.87 -18.69 12.73
C PRO A 186 -12.07 -17.47 13.21
N GLY A 187 -10.82 -17.65 13.67
CA GLY A 187 -9.98 -16.57 14.20
C GLY A 187 -10.08 -16.39 15.71
N ASN A 188 -9.60 -15.25 16.20
CA ASN A 188 -9.63 -14.83 17.62
C ASN A 188 -8.98 -15.80 18.62
N TYR A 189 -8.06 -16.67 18.20
CA TYR A 189 -7.43 -17.67 19.07
C TYR A 189 -6.70 -17.04 20.26
N GLY A 190 -6.00 -15.92 20.05
CA GLY A 190 -5.35 -15.17 21.13
C GLY A 190 -6.33 -14.67 22.20
N LEU A 191 -7.54 -14.26 21.81
CA LEU A 191 -8.59 -13.85 22.77
C LEU A 191 -9.18 -15.06 23.52
N TRP A 192 -9.29 -16.21 22.85
CA TRP A 192 -9.66 -17.46 23.50
C TRP A 192 -8.59 -17.94 24.49
N ASP A 193 -7.31 -17.75 24.18
CA ASP A 193 -6.18 -18.04 25.08
C ASP A 193 -6.28 -17.21 26.36
N GLN A 194 -6.46 -15.90 26.20
CA GLN A 194 -6.68 -14.98 27.32
C GLN A 194 -7.87 -15.41 28.18
N ARG A 195 -9.00 -15.75 27.57
CA ARG A 195 -10.18 -16.20 28.31
C ARG A 195 -9.92 -17.50 29.09
N LEU A 196 -9.17 -18.44 28.50
CA LEU A 196 -8.80 -19.69 29.18
C LEU A 196 -7.81 -19.45 30.33
N ALA A 197 -6.85 -18.54 30.17
CA ALA A 197 -5.97 -18.13 31.26
C ALA A 197 -6.76 -17.49 32.41
N LEU A 198 -7.72 -16.62 32.11
CA LEU A 198 -8.62 -16.02 33.12
C LEU A 198 -9.48 -17.07 33.83
N GLN A 199 -9.97 -18.08 33.09
CA GLN A 199 -10.67 -19.22 33.69
C GLN A 199 -9.74 -20.01 34.62
N TRP A 200 -8.50 -20.28 34.20
CA TRP A 200 -7.50 -20.94 35.04
C TRP A 200 -7.26 -20.15 36.34
N VAL A 201 -7.13 -18.82 36.25
CA VAL A 201 -6.98 -17.96 37.44
C VAL A 201 -8.20 -18.10 38.35
N LYS A 202 -9.42 -17.98 37.81
CA LYS A 202 -10.67 -18.13 38.59
C LYS A 202 -10.72 -19.47 39.33
N ASP A 203 -10.28 -20.55 38.70
CA ASP A 203 -10.36 -21.91 39.25
C ASP A 203 -9.23 -22.24 40.24
N ASN A 204 -8.08 -21.57 40.15
CA ASN A 204 -6.86 -21.98 40.87
C ASN A 204 -6.33 -20.96 41.87
N ILE A 205 -6.62 -19.66 41.71
CA ILE A 205 -5.92 -18.60 42.45
C ILE A 205 -6.18 -18.64 43.96
N ALA A 206 -7.29 -19.24 44.39
CA ALA A 206 -7.58 -19.50 45.80
C ALA A 206 -6.50 -20.35 46.49
N ASN A 207 -5.89 -21.30 45.78
CA ASN A 207 -4.82 -22.13 46.33
C ASN A 207 -3.51 -21.35 46.54
N PHE A 208 -3.35 -20.22 45.85
CA PHE A 208 -2.22 -19.30 46.01
C PHE A 208 -2.51 -18.21 47.05
N GLY A 209 -3.68 -18.22 47.68
CA GLY A 209 -4.12 -17.22 48.66
C GLY A 209 -4.87 -16.03 48.06
N GLY A 210 -5.32 -16.12 46.81
CA GLY A 210 -6.11 -15.09 46.14
C GLY A 210 -7.60 -15.25 46.35
N ASP A 211 -8.35 -14.16 46.21
CA ASP A 211 -9.81 -14.15 46.17
C ASP A 211 -10.28 -14.26 44.71
N PRO A 212 -10.87 -15.39 44.29
CA PRO A 212 -11.36 -15.55 42.92
C PRO A 212 -12.53 -14.61 42.58
N ASP A 213 -13.17 -14.00 43.57
CA ASP A 213 -14.26 -13.02 43.37
C ASP A 213 -13.77 -11.56 43.40
N GLN A 214 -12.45 -11.34 43.47
CA GLN A 214 -11.81 -10.03 43.34
C GLN A 214 -10.67 -10.05 42.32
N ILE A 215 -11.01 -10.41 41.09
CA ILE A 215 -10.11 -10.42 39.94
C ILE A 215 -10.27 -9.10 39.17
N THR A 216 -9.16 -8.40 38.99
CA THR A 216 -9.02 -7.22 38.15
C THR A 216 -8.15 -7.57 36.96
N ILE A 217 -8.66 -7.41 35.74
CA ILE A 217 -7.83 -7.52 34.54
C ILE A 217 -7.28 -6.14 34.19
N PHE A 218 -6.01 -6.08 33.82
CA PHE A 218 -5.38 -4.84 33.38
C PHE A 218 -4.43 -5.10 32.21
N GLY A 219 -4.28 -4.12 31.34
CA GLY A 219 -3.46 -4.28 30.14
C GLY A 219 -3.15 -2.95 29.49
N GLU A 220 -2.02 -2.92 28.81
CA GLU A 220 -1.45 -1.74 28.16
C GLU A 220 -1.42 -1.92 26.64
N SER A 221 -1.69 -0.87 25.87
CA SER A 221 -1.70 -0.89 24.40
C SER A 221 -2.69 -1.93 23.85
N ALA A 222 -2.22 -2.89 23.04
CA ALA A 222 -3.03 -4.04 22.61
C ALA A 222 -3.53 -4.94 23.77
N GLY A 223 -2.90 -4.85 24.94
CA GLY A 223 -3.41 -5.40 26.19
C GLY A 223 -4.62 -4.61 26.71
N GLY A 224 -4.61 -3.27 26.56
CA GLY A 224 -5.75 -2.38 26.79
C GLY A 224 -6.93 -2.69 25.84
N TRP A 225 -6.64 -2.94 24.56
CA TRP A 225 -7.61 -3.51 23.63
C TRP A 225 -8.13 -4.85 24.14
N SER A 226 -7.25 -5.75 24.54
CA SER A 226 -7.63 -7.09 25.00
C SER A 226 -8.55 -7.05 26.23
N VAL A 227 -8.25 -6.26 27.27
CA VAL A 227 -9.12 -6.20 28.45
C VAL A 227 -10.49 -5.61 28.13
N THR A 228 -10.56 -4.62 27.23
CA THR A 228 -11.84 -4.05 26.80
C THR A 228 -12.60 -4.99 25.85
N LEU A 229 -11.91 -5.77 25.02
CA LEU A 229 -12.48 -6.86 24.20
C LEU A 229 -13.07 -7.98 25.08
N GLN A 230 -12.35 -8.40 26.13
CA GLN A 230 -12.87 -9.34 27.12
C GLN A 230 -14.09 -8.76 27.85
N MET A 231 -14.09 -7.46 28.14
CA MET A 231 -15.20 -6.78 28.82
C MET A 231 -16.49 -6.74 27.98
N ILE A 232 -16.38 -6.50 26.67
CA ILE A 232 -17.57 -6.43 25.80
C ILE A 232 -18.06 -7.82 25.34
N SER A 233 -17.22 -8.86 25.41
CA SER A 233 -17.61 -10.20 24.99
C SER A 233 -18.72 -10.77 25.90
N PRO A 234 -19.84 -11.27 25.32
CA PRO A 234 -20.92 -11.87 26.10
C PRO A 234 -20.50 -13.12 26.87
N LEU A 235 -19.42 -13.80 26.44
CA LEU A 235 -18.91 -15.03 27.05
C LEU A 235 -18.37 -14.85 28.47
N ASN A 236 -18.15 -13.61 28.89
CA ASN A 236 -17.60 -13.25 30.20
C ASN A 236 -18.68 -12.74 31.18
N SER A 237 -19.96 -12.88 30.83
CA SER A 237 -21.12 -12.52 31.70
C SER A 237 -21.23 -13.36 32.99
N ASN A 238 -20.38 -14.37 33.16
CA ASN A 238 -20.33 -15.24 34.36
C ASN A 238 -19.34 -14.72 35.43
N ASN A 239 -18.95 -13.44 35.40
CA ASN A 239 -18.06 -12.80 36.37
C ASN A 239 -16.67 -13.47 36.51
N LEU A 240 -15.99 -13.71 35.38
CA LEU A 240 -14.57 -14.14 35.39
C LEU A 240 -13.65 -13.10 36.04
N PHE A 241 -14.02 -11.83 35.92
CA PHE A 241 -13.37 -10.69 36.56
C PHE A 241 -14.44 -9.66 36.92
N GLN A 242 -14.10 -8.75 37.84
CA GLN A 242 -15.02 -7.74 38.38
C GLN A 242 -14.63 -6.32 37.94
N ARG A 243 -13.36 -6.12 37.60
CA ARG A 243 -12.79 -4.79 37.35
C ARG A 243 -11.83 -4.82 36.18
N VAL A 244 -11.73 -3.69 35.50
CA VAL A 244 -10.91 -3.51 34.30
C VAL A 244 -10.07 -2.25 34.45
N ILE A 245 -8.80 -2.34 34.09
CA ILE A 245 -7.91 -1.19 33.91
C ILE A 245 -7.36 -1.23 32.49
N ALA A 246 -7.69 -0.23 31.68
CA ALA A 246 -7.25 -0.13 30.29
C ALA A 246 -6.24 1.03 30.14
N GLU A 247 -4.98 0.69 29.94
CA GLU A 247 -3.85 1.63 29.88
C GLU A 247 -3.48 1.86 28.41
N SER A 248 -3.57 3.10 27.93
CA SER A 248 -3.20 3.49 26.57
C SER A 248 -3.75 2.56 25.47
N GLY A 249 -5.00 2.13 25.59
CA GLY A 249 -5.60 1.20 24.63
C GLY A 249 -7.05 0.86 24.93
N VAL A 250 -7.94 1.04 23.96
CA VAL A 250 -9.36 0.72 24.07
C VAL A 250 -9.89 0.13 22.76
N VAL A 251 -10.92 -0.71 22.83
CA VAL A 251 -11.65 -1.16 21.64
C VAL A 251 -12.39 0.00 20.97
N PHE A 252 -12.18 0.17 19.66
CA PHE A 252 -12.80 1.20 18.81
C PHE A 252 -13.41 0.57 17.54
N PRO A 253 -14.32 1.26 16.82
CA PRO A 253 -15.10 0.66 15.74
C PRO A 253 -14.29 -0.01 14.61
N ASN A 254 -13.10 0.49 14.31
CA ASN A 254 -12.26 -0.03 13.21
C ASN A 254 -11.18 -1.03 13.67
N LEU A 255 -11.19 -1.44 14.95
CA LEU A 255 -10.23 -2.42 15.45
C LEU A 255 -10.51 -3.83 14.93
N MET A 256 -11.80 -4.18 14.75
CA MET A 256 -12.24 -5.50 14.28
C MET A 256 -12.48 -5.48 12.78
N ILE A 257 -12.01 -6.52 12.08
CA ILE A 257 -12.29 -6.66 10.64
C ILE A 257 -13.50 -7.58 10.37
N PRO A 258 -14.25 -7.31 9.29
CA PRO A 258 -15.27 -8.22 8.76
C PRO A 258 -14.72 -9.58 8.28
N ALA A 259 -15.58 -10.61 8.28
CA ALA A 259 -15.18 -12.00 8.01
C ALA A 259 -14.74 -12.26 6.55
N ASP A 260 -15.38 -11.58 5.62
CA ASP A 260 -15.05 -11.51 4.19
C ASP A 260 -13.67 -10.90 3.92
N VAL A 261 -13.28 -9.84 4.62
CA VAL A 261 -11.94 -9.24 4.53
C VAL A 261 -10.88 -10.24 4.99
N ALA A 262 -11.10 -10.90 6.13
CA ALA A 262 -10.20 -11.95 6.60
C ALA A 262 -10.10 -13.12 5.61
N ARG A 263 -11.23 -13.50 4.99
CA ARG A 263 -11.26 -14.51 3.94
C ARG A 263 -10.36 -14.12 2.77
N LEU A 264 -10.46 -12.89 2.25
CA LEU A 264 -9.61 -12.43 1.14
C LEU A 264 -8.12 -12.53 1.49
N GLN A 265 -7.73 -12.10 2.70
CA GLN A 265 -6.35 -12.21 3.17
C GLN A 265 -5.88 -13.67 3.28
N ALA A 266 -6.74 -14.56 3.79
CA ALA A 266 -6.43 -15.99 3.89
C ALA A 266 -6.19 -16.65 2.53
N PHE A 267 -7.00 -16.32 1.51
CA PHE A 267 -6.81 -16.83 0.14
C PHE A 267 -5.53 -16.26 -0.50
N GLY A 268 -5.23 -14.98 -0.29
CA GLY A 268 -3.98 -14.36 -0.75
C GLY A 268 -2.74 -15.05 -0.17
N LEU A 269 -2.75 -15.28 1.15
CA LEU A 269 -1.68 -16.02 1.84
C LEU A 269 -1.55 -17.46 1.33
N ALA A 270 -2.68 -18.16 1.18
CA ALA A 270 -2.69 -19.53 0.68
C ALA A 270 -2.06 -19.63 -0.71
N SER A 271 -2.31 -18.65 -1.57
CA SER A 271 -1.68 -18.53 -2.89
C SER A 271 -0.17 -18.32 -2.79
N ALA A 272 0.27 -17.36 -1.97
CA ALA A 272 1.69 -17.07 -1.77
C ALA A 272 2.48 -18.28 -1.25
N LEU A 273 1.88 -19.06 -0.35
CA LEU A 273 2.49 -20.26 0.25
C LEU A 273 2.25 -21.54 -0.57
N LYS A 274 1.65 -21.44 -1.76
CA LYS A 274 1.28 -22.58 -2.62
C LYS A 274 0.40 -23.61 -1.92
N CYS A 275 -0.38 -23.16 -0.94
CA CYS A 275 -1.46 -23.89 -0.29
C CYS A 275 -2.76 -23.80 -1.10
N ASN A 276 -2.64 -23.78 -2.43
CA ASN A 276 -3.78 -23.63 -3.35
C ASN A 276 -4.69 -24.87 -3.32
N PRO A 277 -6.02 -24.71 -3.27
CA PRO A 277 -6.94 -25.83 -3.34
C PRO A 277 -6.89 -26.46 -4.74
N THR A 278 -6.54 -27.74 -4.84
CA THR A 278 -6.30 -28.38 -6.14
C THR A 278 -7.55 -28.84 -6.88
N THR A 279 -8.70 -29.02 -6.24
CA THR A 279 -9.93 -29.46 -6.97
C THR A 279 -11.25 -29.18 -6.23
N ASP A 280 -11.21 -28.56 -5.04
CA ASP A 280 -12.42 -28.23 -4.26
C ASP A 280 -12.11 -27.00 -3.38
N SER A 281 -12.87 -25.92 -3.57
CA SER A 281 -12.65 -24.57 -3.02
C SER A 281 -12.98 -24.45 -1.52
N SER A 282 -12.47 -25.37 -0.70
CA SER A 282 -12.78 -25.41 0.73
C SER A 282 -11.67 -24.80 1.59
N SER A 283 -12.02 -23.88 2.49
CA SER A 283 -11.13 -23.30 3.50
C SER A 283 -10.42 -24.37 4.35
N ARG A 284 -11.00 -25.57 4.48
CA ARG A 284 -10.38 -26.71 5.18
C ARG A 284 -9.06 -27.18 4.55
N SER A 285 -8.96 -27.22 3.22
CA SER A 285 -7.70 -27.64 2.57
C SER A 285 -6.60 -26.61 2.76
N ILE A 286 -6.96 -25.32 2.79
CA ILE A 286 -6.03 -24.23 3.12
C ILE A 286 -5.46 -24.43 4.52
N ILE A 287 -6.33 -24.63 5.53
CA ILE A 287 -5.90 -24.86 6.91
C ILE A 287 -5.04 -26.11 7.05
N GLN A 288 -5.43 -27.20 6.40
CA GLN A 288 -4.67 -28.45 6.45
C GLN A 288 -3.26 -28.27 5.87
N CYS A 289 -3.10 -27.44 4.85
CA CYS A 289 -1.79 -27.08 4.31
C CYS A 289 -1.02 -26.15 5.25
N LEU A 290 -1.62 -25.05 5.72
CA LEU A 290 -0.98 -24.06 6.58
C LEU A 290 -0.51 -24.65 7.93
N ARG A 291 -1.19 -25.67 8.45
CA ARG A 291 -0.74 -26.42 9.64
C ARG A 291 0.58 -27.17 9.44
N ASN A 292 0.94 -27.46 8.18
CA ASN A 292 2.21 -28.14 7.85
C ASN A 292 3.32 -27.15 7.46
N VAL A 293 3.02 -25.85 7.32
CA VAL A 293 4.03 -24.82 7.07
C VAL A 293 4.85 -24.59 8.35
N SER A 294 6.15 -24.33 8.22
CA SER A 294 7.01 -24.10 9.40
C SER A 294 6.63 -22.80 10.12
N MET A 295 6.94 -22.73 11.42
CA MET A 295 6.68 -21.56 12.23
C MET A 295 7.40 -20.33 11.65
N GLU A 296 8.66 -20.48 11.25
CA GLU A 296 9.50 -19.41 10.71
C GLU A 296 8.94 -18.86 9.39
N THR A 297 8.45 -19.74 8.51
CA THR A 297 7.83 -19.29 7.26
C THR A 297 6.54 -18.52 7.54
N LEU A 298 5.66 -19.02 8.42
CA LEU A 298 4.43 -18.30 8.77
C LEU A 298 4.72 -16.94 9.41
N LEU A 299 5.77 -16.84 10.22
CA LEU A 299 6.17 -15.57 10.85
C LEU A 299 6.49 -14.48 9.81
N ILE A 300 7.17 -14.81 8.72
CA ILE A 300 7.49 -13.88 7.62
C ILE A 300 6.22 -13.25 7.03
N TYR A 301 5.14 -14.03 6.95
CA TYR A 301 3.87 -13.59 6.38
C TYR A 301 2.89 -13.01 7.42
N THR A 302 3.32 -12.76 8.66
CA THR A 302 2.44 -12.24 9.73
C THR A 302 1.71 -10.97 9.31
N PHE A 303 2.41 -10.01 8.69
CA PHE A 303 1.81 -8.74 8.24
C PHE A 303 1.01 -8.86 6.94
N ALA A 304 1.14 -9.97 6.20
CA ALA A 304 0.34 -10.27 5.01
C ALA A 304 -0.96 -11.02 5.35
N ALA A 305 -1.15 -11.42 6.62
CA ALA A 305 -2.32 -12.13 7.12
C ALA A 305 -3.15 -11.25 8.06
N SER A 306 -4.38 -11.69 8.39
CA SER A 306 -5.19 -11.04 9.42
C SER A 306 -4.51 -11.14 10.79
N THR A 307 -4.10 -10.00 11.34
CA THR A 307 -3.58 -9.86 12.72
C THR A 307 -4.56 -9.16 13.65
N SER A 308 -5.69 -8.65 13.12
CA SER A 308 -6.74 -8.00 13.88
C SER A 308 -7.79 -8.99 14.39
N PRO A 309 -8.49 -8.68 15.50
CA PRO A 309 -9.68 -9.42 15.89
C PRO A 309 -10.77 -9.38 14.80
N ILE A 310 -11.62 -10.40 14.77
CA ILE A 310 -12.65 -10.58 13.74
C ILE A 310 -14.04 -10.75 14.37
N ILE A 311 -15.08 -10.28 13.67
CA ILE A 311 -16.48 -10.61 14.00
C ILE A 311 -16.72 -12.06 13.56
N ASP A 312 -16.49 -13.01 14.48
CA ASP A 312 -16.50 -14.45 14.22
C ASP A 312 -17.87 -15.12 14.41
N GLY A 313 -18.87 -14.39 14.90
CA GLY A 313 -20.19 -14.94 15.20
C GLY A 313 -20.24 -15.78 16.49
N ASP A 314 -19.13 -15.86 17.25
CA ASP A 314 -18.99 -16.71 18.44
C ASP A 314 -18.41 -15.92 19.63
N PHE A 315 -17.12 -15.56 19.58
CA PHE A 315 -16.53 -14.67 20.59
C PHE A 315 -17.17 -13.28 20.51
N PHE A 316 -17.42 -12.80 19.28
CA PHE A 316 -18.17 -11.59 18.96
C PHE A 316 -19.36 -11.94 18.04
N PRO A 317 -20.58 -12.08 18.60
CA PRO A 317 -21.74 -12.52 17.82
C PRO A 317 -22.37 -11.44 16.92
N THR A 318 -21.96 -10.18 17.06
CA THR A 318 -22.50 -9.03 16.31
C THR A 318 -21.41 -7.98 16.14
N ASP A 319 -21.69 -6.97 15.32
CA ASP A 319 -20.82 -5.83 15.09
C ASP A 319 -20.44 -5.07 16.39
N ILE A 320 -19.29 -4.40 16.32
CA ILE A 320 -18.71 -3.68 17.45
C ILE A 320 -19.58 -2.51 17.94
N THR A 321 -20.34 -1.85 17.07
CA THR A 321 -21.21 -0.72 17.47
C THR A 321 -22.33 -1.22 18.38
N SER A 322 -22.92 -2.36 18.04
CA SER A 322 -23.92 -3.04 18.88
C SER A 322 -23.32 -3.48 20.23
N LEU A 323 -22.08 -3.99 20.25
CA LEU A 323 -21.40 -4.37 21.49
C LEU A 323 -21.10 -3.15 22.39
N LEU A 324 -20.62 -2.05 21.79
CA LEU A 324 -20.27 -0.81 22.49
C LEU A 324 -21.47 0.00 22.99
N THR A 325 -22.67 -0.25 22.46
CA THR A 325 -23.92 0.39 22.91
C THR A 325 -24.71 -0.48 23.89
N HIS A 326 -24.30 -1.73 24.08
CA HIS A 326 -24.97 -2.63 25.00
C HIS A 326 -24.75 -2.19 26.46
N PRO A 327 -25.78 -2.21 27.33
CA PRO A 327 -25.65 -1.87 28.75
C PRO A 327 -24.66 -2.73 29.55
N ARG A 328 -24.09 -3.78 28.95
CA ARG A 328 -23.14 -4.68 29.61
C ARG A 328 -21.82 -3.98 29.90
N ILE A 329 -21.45 -2.99 29.08
CA ILE A 329 -20.18 -2.27 29.26
C ILE A 329 -20.08 -1.69 30.68
N GLY A 330 -21.19 -1.22 31.27
CA GLY A 330 -21.24 -0.66 32.62
C GLY A 330 -21.40 -1.68 33.76
N GLN A 331 -21.14 -2.97 33.52
CA GLN A 331 -21.20 -4.02 34.56
C GLN A 331 -19.91 -4.14 35.39
N TYR A 332 -18.82 -3.51 34.94
CA TYR A 332 -17.50 -3.60 35.56
C TYR A 332 -17.11 -2.24 36.15
N ASP A 333 -16.28 -2.24 37.20
CA ASP A 333 -15.56 -1.01 37.56
C ASP A 333 -14.44 -0.79 36.53
N LEU A 334 -14.24 0.46 36.10
CA LEU A 334 -13.27 0.81 35.07
C LEU A 334 -12.32 1.94 35.52
N ILE A 335 -11.01 1.67 35.42
CA ILE A 335 -10.00 2.72 35.20
C ILE A 335 -9.62 2.68 33.72
N MET A 336 -9.54 3.84 33.08
CA MET A 336 -8.97 3.96 31.74
C MET A 336 -8.14 5.22 31.68
N GLY A 337 -7.10 5.24 30.86
CA GLY A 337 -6.29 6.43 30.66
C GLY A 337 -5.21 6.20 29.63
N PHE A 338 -4.42 7.23 29.41
CA PHE A 338 -3.41 7.26 28.37
C PHE A 338 -2.34 8.31 28.69
N ASN A 339 -1.24 8.25 27.94
CA ASN A 339 -0.10 9.15 28.09
C ASN A 339 -0.23 10.34 27.13
N ASP A 340 0.37 11.47 27.47
CA ASP A 340 0.27 12.69 26.65
C ASP A 340 1.01 12.62 25.31
N GLN A 341 1.91 11.64 25.13
CA GLN A 341 2.61 11.37 23.88
C GLN A 341 2.41 9.94 23.37
N ASP A 342 1.22 9.34 23.54
CA ASP A 342 0.94 7.98 23.04
C ASP A 342 1.10 7.81 21.52
N GLY A 343 0.92 8.89 20.75
CA GLY A 343 1.22 8.91 19.32
C GLY A 343 2.67 8.51 18.98
N SER A 344 3.60 8.67 19.93
CA SER A 344 5.01 8.25 19.79
C SER A 344 5.19 6.74 19.54
N VAL A 345 4.15 5.91 19.70
CA VAL A 345 4.19 4.51 19.25
C VAL A 345 4.54 4.38 17.75
N LEU A 346 4.23 5.40 16.94
CA LEU A 346 4.56 5.44 15.52
C LEU A 346 5.91 6.10 15.20
N ILE A 347 6.76 6.38 16.21
CA ILE A 347 8.03 7.09 16.02
C ILE A 347 9.00 6.36 15.07
N GLY A 348 8.93 5.02 15.01
CA GLY A 348 9.73 4.22 14.07
C GLY A 348 9.25 4.28 12.62
N SER A 349 8.14 4.95 12.36
CA SER A 349 7.52 5.09 11.03
C SER A 349 7.49 6.54 10.53
N VAL A 350 8.13 7.46 11.26
CA VAL A 350 8.21 8.88 10.89
C VAL A 350 9.65 9.27 10.55
N ASP A 351 9.78 10.34 9.77
CA ASP A 351 11.07 10.81 9.28
C ASP A 351 11.82 11.56 10.38
N THR A 352 13.11 11.22 10.57
CA THR A 352 13.99 11.85 11.55
C THR A 352 14.42 13.26 11.17
N ASP A 353 14.28 13.63 9.89
CA ASP A 353 14.52 14.99 9.40
C ASP A 353 13.27 15.88 9.49
N GLY A 354 12.12 15.29 9.87
CA GLY A 354 10.86 15.98 10.05
C GLY A 354 9.97 15.95 8.81
N TYR A 355 8.81 16.62 8.88
CA TYR A 355 7.85 16.67 7.77
C TYR A 355 7.69 18.09 7.22
N THR A 356 7.72 18.24 5.90
CA THR A 356 7.11 19.40 5.24
C THR A 356 5.59 19.41 5.43
N ALA A 357 4.94 20.52 5.07
CA ALA A 357 3.48 20.61 5.09
C ALA A 357 2.82 19.53 4.20
N GLU A 358 3.41 19.28 3.03
CA GLU A 358 2.88 18.29 2.08
C GLU A 358 3.08 16.86 2.58
N GLU A 359 4.24 16.56 3.19
CA GLU A 359 4.50 15.26 3.80
C GLU A 359 3.61 15.01 5.01
N PHE A 360 3.40 16.00 5.88
CA PHE A 360 2.43 15.89 6.96
C PHE A 360 1.02 15.58 6.43
N ARG A 361 0.58 16.26 5.37
CA ARG A 361 -0.73 16.03 4.75
C ARG A 361 -0.82 14.63 4.14
N ALA A 362 0.24 14.18 3.47
CA ALA A 362 0.33 12.86 2.85
C ALA A 362 0.38 11.74 3.90
N ALA A 363 1.18 11.89 4.96
CA ALA A 363 1.26 10.98 6.09
C ALA A 363 -0.08 10.89 6.83
N THR A 364 -0.74 12.03 7.08
CA THR A 364 -2.08 12.07 7.66
C THR A 364 -3.11 11.36 6.78
N GLY A 365 -3.12 11.62 5.47
CA GLY A 365 -3.97 10.89 4.52
C GLY A 365 -3.69 9.38 4.54
N TYR A 366 -2.42 8.99 4.65
CA TYR A 366 -1.98 7.60 4.74
C TYR A 366 -2.48 6.89 5.98
N PHE A 367 -2.26 7.52 7.12
CA PHE A 367 -2.77 7.05 8.40
C PHE A 367 -4.29 6.86 8.37
N MET A 368 -5.02 7.85 7.85
CA MET A 368 -6.49 7.81 7.81
C MET A 368 -7.01 6.63 6.95
N GLN A 369 -6.30 6.28 5.87
CA GLN A 369 -6.63 5.11 5.04
C GLN A 369 -6.32 3.79 5.76
N LEU A 370 -5.17 3.71 6.46
CA LEU A 370 -4.80 2.51 7.21
C LEU A 370 -5.71 2.23 8.40
N CYS A 371 -6.15 3.26 9.13
CA CYS A 371 -7.10 3.08 10.24
C CYS A 371 -8.52 2.71 9.77
N GLN A 372 -8.72 2.48 8.46
CA GLN A 372 -10.02 2.26 7.82
C GLN A 372 -11.04 3.34 8.21
N CYS A 373 -10.53 4.53 8.54
CA CYS A 373 -11.37 5.66 8.85
C CYS A 373 -12.08 6.08 7.57
N LYS A 374 -13.29 6.64 7.66
CA LYS A 374 -13.87 7.30 6.48
C LYS A 374 -12.89 8.40 6.07
N THR A 375 -12.36 8.32 4.86
CA THR A 375 -11.39 9.28 4.34
C THR A 375 -11.98 9.98 3.12
N SER A 376 -12.03 11.30 3.16
CA SER A 376 -12.31 12.15 2.02
C SER A 376 -11.28 13.27 1.97
N HIS A 377 -11.16 13.94 0.83
CA HIS A 377 -10.26 15.08 0.69
C HIS A 377 -10.61 16.18 1.71
N GLU A 378 -11.89 16.37 2.00
CA GLU A 378 -12.44 17.29 3.00
C GLU A 378 -11.97 16.94 4.41
N ILE A 379 -12.01 15.65 4.78
CA ILE A 379 -11.52 15.18 6.09
C ILE A 379 -10.02 15.41 6.21
N THR A 380 -9.23 15.00 5.21
CA THR A 380 -7.78 15.23 5.24
C THR A 380 -7.46 16.73 5.31
N ASN A 381 -8.23 17.56 4.60
CA ASN A 381 -8.05 19.03 4.63
C ASN A 381 -8.48 19.65 5.95
N ALA A 382 -9.56 19.14 6.56
CA ALA A 382 -10.02 19.55 7.87
C ALA A 382 -8.98 19.22 8.94
N VAL A 383 -8.48 17.98 8.95
CA VAL A 383 -7.42 17.54 9.87
C VAL A 383 -6.16 18.35 9.64
N PHE A 384 -5.77 18.54 8.38
CA PHE A 384 -4.65 19.39 8.02
C PHE A 384 -4.83 20.81 8.55
N ALA A 385 -5.95 21.47 8.23
CA ALA A 385 -6.20 22.84 8.66
C ALA A 385 -6.24 22.98 10.20
N TYR A 386 -6.80 21.99 10.89
CA TYR A 386 -6.95 22.02 12.34
C TYR A 386 -5.61 21.79 13.08
N TYR A 387 -4.83 20.78 12.69
CA TYR A 387 -3.58 20.42 13.36
C TYR A 387 -2.36 21.23 12.87
N PHE A 388 -2.35 21.60 11.59
CA PHE A 388 -1.26 22.40 11.00
C PHE A 388 -1.45 23.91 11.25
N GLY A 389 -2.69 24.40 11.23
CA GLY A 389 -3.03 25.81 11.43
C GLY A 389 -2.79 26.71 10.21
N ALA A 390 -3.21 27.99 10.30
CA ALA A 390 -3.01 29.00 9.26
C ALA A 390 -1.61 29.65 9.29
N ASP A 391 -0.93 29.58 10.43
CA ASP A 391 0.41 30.11 10.63
C ASP A 391 1.44 29.02 10.30
N LYS A 392 1.83 28.99 9.02
CA LYS A 392 2.95 28.18 8.52
C LYS A 392 4.20 28.45 9.37
N LEU A 393 4.50 27.56 10.30
CA LEU A 393 5.79 27.54 10.98
C LEU A 393 6.57 26.37 10.36
N ASP A 394 7.57 26.74 9.55
CA ASP A 394 8.43 25.88 8.71
C ASP A 394 9.39 25.00 9.52
N ASP A 395 8.97 24.44 10.67
CA ASP A 395 9.77 23.52 11.48
C ASP A 395 9.35 22.06 11.19
N PRO A 396 10.16 21.30 10.42
CA PRO A 396 9.81 19.93 10.04
C PRO A 396 9.59 19.01 11.23
N MET A 397 10.36 19.16 12.30
CA MET A 397 10.26 18.27 13.48
C MET A 397 8.94 18.51 14.23
N GLN A 398 8.50 19.76 14.30
CA GLN A 398 7.19 20.08 14.89
C GLN A 398 6.03 19.57 14.05
N ASN A 399 6.19 19.44 12.74
CA ASN A 399 5.19 18.81 11.89
C ASN A 399 5.08 17.31 12.15
N VAL A 400 6.18 16.63 12.47
CA VAL A 400 6.11 15.25 12.96
C VAL A 400 5.37 15.18 14.29
N VAL A 401 5.68 16.05 15.26
CA VAL A 401 4.94 16.08 16.54
C VAL A 401 3.44 16.28 16.32
N ARG A 402 3.04 17.17 15.40
CA ARG A 402 1.62 17.35 15.01
C ARG A 402 1.02 16.07 14.41
N TYR A 403 1.79 15.31 13.64
CA TYR A 403 1.32 14.05 13.07
C TYR A 403 1.15 13.00 14.17
N LEU A 404 2.10 12.90 15.10
CA LEU A 404 1.96 12.05 16.29
C LEU A 404 0.75 12.47 17.13
N ASP A 405 0.46 13.77 17.26
CA ASP A 405 -0.76 14.30 17.87
C ASP A 405 -2.03 13.79 17.18
N VAL A 406 -2.10 13.84 15.84
CA VAL A 406 -3.25 13.32 15.06
C VAL A 406 -3.45 11.83 15.34
N THR A 407 -2.38 11.05 15.25
CA THR A 407 -2.45 9.60 15.43
C THR A 407 -2.76 9.21 16.88
N GLY A 408 -2.20 9.96 17.83
CA GLY A 408 -2.49 9.85 19.26
C GLY A 408 -3.97 10.09 19.56
N ASP A 409 -4.51 11.19 19.02
CA ASP A 409 -5.90 11.56 19.23
C ASP A 409 -6.86 10.51 18.65
N VAL A 410 -6.55 9.94 17.47
CA VAL A 410 -7.40 8.92 16.81
C VAL A 410 -7.35 7.56 17.50
N TYR A 411 -6.15 7.04 17.80
CA TYR A 411 -6.02 5.68 18.37
C TYR A 411 -6.28 5.61 19.88
N PHE A 412 -5.97 6.67 20.63
CA PHE A 412 -5.97 6.63 22.08
C PHE A 412 -6.97 7.61 22.68
N ASP A 413 -6.78 8.92 22.50
CA ASP A 413 -7.51 9.92 23.27
C ASP A 413 -9.01 9.91 22.97
N VAL A 414 -9.41 10.13 21.72
CA VAL A 414 -10.83 10.27 21.33
C VAL A 414 -11.57 8.96 21.55
N ALA A 415 -10.94 7.84 21.18
CA ALA A 415 -11.49 6.51 21.41
C ALA A 415 -11.74 6.26 22.91
N SER A 416 -10.78 6.61 23.78
CA SER A 416 -10.88 6.42 25.22
C SER A 416 -11.95 7.31 25.84
N ILE A 417 -12.02 8.59 25.45
CA ILE A 417 -13.06 9.51 25.93
C ILE A 417 -14.46 9.05 25.51
N ASN A 418 -14.62 8.56 24.28
CA ASN A 418 -15.88 7.99 23.80
C ASN A 418 -16.29 6.75 24.60
N PHE A 419 -15.34 5.87 24.87
CA PHE A 419 -15.59 4.67 25.66
C PHE A 419 -15.93 5.00 27.11
N LEU A 420 -15.14 5.85 27.78
CA LEU A 420 -15.37 6.35 29.14
C LEU A 420 -16.77 6.96 29.29
N THR A 421 -17.18 7.76 28.30
CA THR A 421 -18.51 8.39 28.27
C THR A 421 -19.61 7.34 28.21
N ARG A 422 -19.51 6.38 27.29
CA ARG A 422 -20.50 5.28 27.17
C ARG A 422 -20.53 4.41 28.43
N HIS A 423 -19.37 4.07 28.97
CA HIS A 423 -19.26 3.30 30.21
C HIS A 423 -19.93 4.02 31.38
N ALA A 424 -19.59 5.29 31.61
CA ALA A 424 -20.19 6.09 32.68
C ALA A 424 -21.71 6.27 32.53
N GLN A 425 -22.23 6.35 31.30
CA GLN A 425 -23.67 6.39 31.03
C GLN A 425 -24.37 5.05 31.30
N ALA A 426 -23.69 3.93 31.07
CA ALA A 426 -24.22 2.59 31.30
C ALA A 426 -24.03 2.10 32.76
N ALA A 427 -23.08 2.66 33.49
CA ALA A 427 -22.73 2.26 34.84
C ALA A 427 -23.84 2.63 35.85
N ALA A 428 -24.57 1.61 36.32
CA ALA A 428 -25.60 1.80 37.33
C ALA A 428 -25.07 1.68 38.76
N ASN A 429 -24.19 0.69 39.01
CA ASN A 429 -23.65 0.36 40.34
C ASN A 429 -22.11 0.29 40.37
N THR A 430 -21.45 0.53 39.24
CA THR A 430 -20.00 0.52 39.11
C THR A 430 -19.45 1.93 38.91
N SER A 431 -18.13 2.08 38.96
CA SER A 431 -17.46 3.37 38.87
C SER A 431 -16.55 3.46 37.65
N THR A 432 -16.47 4.65 37.08
CA THR A 432 -15.57 5.01 35.97
C THR A 432 -14.55 6.03 36.46
N TYR A 433 -13.27 5.80 36.18
CA TYR A 433 -12.17 6.68 36.53
C TYR A 433 -11.27 6.90 35.32
N PHE A 434 -10.81 8.14 35.13
CA PHE A 434 -9.96 8.54 34.01
C PHE A 434 -8.64 9.13 34.53
N TYR A 435 -7.49 8.69 34.00
CA TYR A 435 -6.20 9.33 34.21
C TYR A 435 -5.58 9.85 32.91
N HIS A 436 -4.74 10.86 33.05
CA HIS A 436 -3.81 11.32 32.03
C HIS A 436 -2.41 11.36 32.63
N PHE A 437 -1.45 10.64 32.04
CA PHE A 437 -0.08 10.51 32.56
C PHE A 437 0.88 11.37 31.73
N THR A 438 1.65 12.24 32.37
CA THR A 438 2.50 13.25 31.71
C THR A 438 3.95 13.26 32.18
N TYR A 439 4.30 12.41 33.15
CA TYR A 439 5.61 12.47 33.79
C TYR A 439 6.72 11.87 32.92
N GLU A 440 7.80 12.62 32.71
CA GLU A 440 8.77 12.35 31.64
C GLU A 440 9.96 11.44 32.03
N THR A 441 10.22 11.21 33.32
CA THR A 441 11.38 10.38 33.74
C THR A 441 11.23 8.97 33.16
N GLY A 442 12.25 8.51 32.42
CA GLY A 442 12.27 7.20 31.77
C GLY A 442 11.95 7.22 30.27
N ARG A 443 11.59 8.36 29.68
CA ARG A 443 11.28 8.48 28.25
C ARG A 443 12.40 8.02 27.31
N GLU A 444 13.66 8.10 27.74
CA GLU A 444 14.83 7.61 27.00
C GLU A 444 14.93 6.08 26.87
N LEU A 445 14.06 5.35 27.58
CA LEU A 445 13.93 3.90 27.42
C LEU A 445 13.03 3.51 26.24
N PHE A 446 12.24 4.46 25.73
CA PHE A 446 11.24 4.25 24.68
C PHE A 446 11.51 5.09 23.44
N LEU A 447 12.09 6.28 23.60
CA LEU A 447 12.40 7.18 22.51
C LEU A 447 13.89 7.06 22.11
N PRO A 448 14.18 7.03 20.79
CA PRO A 448 15.55 7.18 20.32
C PRO A 448 16.17 8.52 20.76
N PRO A 449 17.50 8.60 20.96
CA PRO A 449 18.17 9.80 21.48
C PRO A 449 17.85 11.10 20.72
N GLU A 450 17.71 11.02 19.41
CA GLU A 450 17.38 12.12 18.50
C GLU A 450 16.00 12.74 18.75
N TRP A 451 15.07 11.99 19.35
CA TRP A 451 13.70 12.46 19.63
C TRP A 451 13.53 13.07 21.03
N LEU A 452 14.53 12.94 21.92
CA LEU A 452 14.43 13.40 23.31
C LEU A 452 14.32 14.92 23.47
N ASP A 453 14.87 15.67 22.51
CA ASP A 453 14.79 17.13 22.50
C ASP A 453 13.53 17.65 21.79
N VAL A 454 12.79 16.78 21.09
CA VAL A 454 11.61 17.12 20.28
C VAL A 454 10.31 16.74 20.98
N ILE A 455 10.24 15.52 21.52
CA ILE A 455 9.05 14.98 22.19
C ILE A 455 9.20 15.21 23.70
N SER A 456 8.39 16.10 24.24
CA SER A 456 8.27 16.36 25.68
C SER A 456 7.06 15.62 26.25
N GLY A 457 7.19 15.06 27.45
CA GLY A 457 6.12 14.28 28.10
C GLY A 457 6.39 12.79 28.12
N ALA A 458 5.34 12.01 28.38
CA ALA A 458 5.38 10.57 28.54
C ALA A 458 5.06 9.86 27.21
N PRO A 459 6.03 9.13 26.61
CA PRO A 459 5.78 8.32 25.41
C PRO A 459 4.88 7.12 25.72
N HIS A 460 4.47 6.41 24.66
CA HIS A 460 3.61 5.23 24.78
C HIS A 460 4.19 4.19 25.73
N ALA A 461 3.33 3.63 26.59
CA ALA A 461 3.63 2.61 27.59
C ALA A 461 4.54 3.02 28.78
N LEU A 462 4.96 4.29 28.90
CA LEU A 462 5.88 4.70 29.97
C LEU A 462 5.28 4.49 31.38
N GLU A 463 3.99 4.71 31.56
CA GLU A 463 3.30 4.54 32.85
C GLU A 463 3.44 3.12 33.40
N ILE A 464 3.62 2.12 32.54
CA ILE A 464 3.78 0.73 32.96
C ILE A 464 5.01 0.54 33.86
N PHE A 465 6.06 1.34 33.67
CA PHE A 465 7.26 1.33 34.51
C PHE A 465 6.98 1.85 35.92
N TYR A 466 5.95 2.70 36.07
CA TYR A 466 5.47 3.23 37.33
C TYR A 466 4.49 2.26 38.00
N VAL A 467 3.60 1.62 37.23
CA VAL A 467 2.64 0.61 37.69
C VAL A 467 3.35 -0.65 38.22
N PHE A 468 4.41 -1.12 37.56
CA PHE A 468 5.21 -2.25 38.04
C PHE A 468 6.34 -1.83 39.01
N GLY A 469 6.54 -0.53 39.18
CA GLY A 469 7.56 0.06 40.06
C GLY A 469 9.00 -0.10 39.63
N PHE A 470 9.23 -0.56 38.39
CA PHE A 470 10.54 -0.69 37.77
C PHE A 470 11.32 0.63 37.74
N ILE A 471 10.61 1.77 37.62
CA ILE A 471 11.24 3.10 37.61
C ILE A 471 12.10 3.36 38.85
N THR A 472 11.70 2.84 40.02
CA THR A 472 12.43 3.01 41.29
C THR A 472 13.79 2.30 41.29
N ALA A 473 13.92 1.22 40.51
CA ALA A 473 15.16 0.46 40.39
C ALA A 473 16.11 1.08 39.37
N VAL A 474 15.58 1.62 38.26
CA VAL A 474 16.38 2.23 37.18
C VAL A 474 16.83 3.65 37.56
N TYR A 475 15.97 4.41 38.22
CA TYR A 475 16.22 5.81 38.63
C TYR A 475 16.16 5.98 40.16
N PRO A 476 17.02 5.29 40.93
CA PRO A 476 16.94 5.26 42.39
C PRO A 476 17.22 6.61 43.07
N ASN A 477 17.78 7.58 42.34
CA ASN A 477 18.06 8.92 42.85
C ASN A 477 16.94 9.93 42.53
N ASP A 478 15.97 9.56 41.69
CA ASP A 478 14.81 10.40 41.39
C ASP A 478 13.70 10.12 42.41
N THR A 479 13.67 10.93 43.46
CA THR A 479 12.70 10.76 44.54
C THR A 479 11.28 11.11 44.13
N GLU A 480 11.09 11.96 43.10
CA GLU A 480 9.77 12.33 42.60
C GLU A 480 9.19 11.19 41.75
N ALA A 481 9.98 10.64 40.83
CA ALA A 481 9.61 9.44 40.08
C ALA A 481 9.25 8.27 41.01
N ALA A 482 10.06 8.06 42.06
CA ALA A 482 9.80 7.01 43.03
C ALA A 482 8.51 7.25 43.84
N LEU A 483 8.24 8.50 44.23
CA LEU A 483 6.99 8.85 44.91
C LEU A 483 5.78 8.68 44.00
N LEU A 484 5.86 9.10 42.74
CA LEU A 484 4.79 8.93 41.75
C LEU A 484 4.50 7.45 41.50
N SER A 485 5.53 6.63 41.33
CA SER A 485 5.37 5.18 41.17
C SER A 485 4.71 4.55 42.39
N ASN A 486 5.13 4.93 43.60
CA ASN A 486 4.51 4.42 44.82
C ASN A 486 3.02 4.74 44.90
N ARG A 487 2.63 5.96 44.53
CA ARG A 487 1.22 6.38 44.49
C ARG A 487 0.44 5.68 43.38
N THR A 488 1.05 5.48 42.22
CA THR A 488 0.46 4.77 41.07
C THR A 488 0.14 3.32 41.47
N ILE A 489 1.09 2.61 42.07
CA ILE A 489 0.88 1.26 42.61
C ILE A 489 -0.27 1.25 43.63
N GLU A 490 -0.32 2.23 44.53
CA GLU A 490 -1.39 2.33 45.54
C GLU A 490 -2.76 2.57 44.87
N TYR A 491 -2.88 3.49 43.91
CA TYR A 491 -4.15 3.72 43.18
C TYR A 491 -4.65 2.45 42.48
N TRP A 492 -3.78 1.76 41.75
CA TRP A 492 -4.13 0.53 41.01
C TRP A 492 -4.58 -0.59 41.95
N THR A 493 -3.87 -0.76 43.06
CA THR A 493 -4.14 -1.84 44.02
C THR A 493 -5.34 -1.53 44.93
N GLN A 494 -5.59 -0.26 45.25
CA GLN A 494 -6.82 0.18 45.91
C GLN A 494 -8.04 -0.08 45.03
N PHE A 495 -7.93 0.24 43.75
CA PHE A 495 -8.98 -0.08 42.79
C PHE A 495 -9.20 -1.58 42.66
N ALA A 496 -8.12 -2.38 42.58
CA ALA A 496 -8.21 -3.83 42.53
C ALA A 496 -8.86 -4.46 43.77
N ARG A 497 -8.84 -3.79 44.92
CA ARG A 497 -9.54 -4.21 46.15
C ARG A 497 -10.99 -3.75 46.21
N TYR A 498 -11.19 -2.45 45.97
CA TYR A 498 -12.41 -1.76 46.40
C TYR A 498 -13.27 -1.24 45.24
N GLY A 499 -12.79 -1.30 44.00
CA GLY A 499 -13.42 -0.62 42.87
C GLY A 499 -13.30 0.90 42.94
N ASN A 500 -12.41 1.38 43.82
CA ASN A 500 -12.17 2.80 44.07
C ASN A 500 -10.65 2.99 44.27
N PRO A 501 -9.98 3.83 43.45
CA PRO A 501 -8.54 4.03 43.55
C PRO A 501 -8.12 4.82 44.80
N ASN A 502 -9.05 5.51 45.48
CA ASN A 502 -8.71 6.42 46.58
C ASN A 502 -8.17 5.71 47.84
N GLY A 503 -7.26 6.38 48.55
CA GLY A 503 -6.67 5.94 49.82
C GLY A 503 -6.33 7.13 50.73
N ALA A 504 -6.13 6.90 52.03
CA ALA A 504 -5.88 7.98 53.00
C ALA A 504 -4.56 8.75 52.75
N SER A 505 -3.60 8.11 52.10
CA SER A 505 -2.28 8.64 51.73
C SER A 505 -2.25 9.32 50.35
N LEU A 506 -3.36 9.26 49.60
CA LEU A 506 -3.41 9.63 48.20
C LEU A 506 -4.19 10.93 47.99
N PRO A 507 -3.78 11.78 47.02
CA PRO A 507 -4.68 12.78 46.45
C PRO A 507 -6.00 12.15 46.00
N GLU A 508 -7.07 12.93 46.04
CA GLU A 508 -8.38 12.43 45.62
C GLU A 508 -8.44 12.25 44.09
N TRP A 509 -8.79 11.04 43.66
CA TRP A 509 -9.12 10.70 42.28
C TRP A 509 -10.64 10.76 42.11
N PRO A 510 -11.16 11.80 41.43
CA PRO A 510 -12.60 11.94 41.20
C PRO A 510 -13.13 10.89 40.22
N LYS A 511 -14.41 10.57 40.34
CA LYS A 511 -15.10 9.78 39.31
C LYS A 511 -15.18 10.57 38.00
N PHE A 512 -15.18 9.87 36.88
CA PHE A 512 -15.33 10.47 35.56
C PHE A 512 -16.75 11.06 35.41
N GLU A 513 -16.82 12.37 35.18
CA GLU A 513 -18.06 13.09 34.88
C GLU A 513 -18.17 13.28 33.36
N THR A 514 -19.26 12.84 32.74
CA THR A 514 -19.40 12.88 31.28
C THR A 514 -19.41 14.29 30.69
N GLU A 515 -19.98 15.26 31.41
CA GLU A 515 -20.06 16.66 30.93
C GLU A 515 -18.71 17.37 31.03
N ASN A 516 -18.05 17.26 32.18
CA ASN A 516 -16.77 17.92 32.45
C ASN A 516 -15.56 17.09 32.03
N LYS A 517 -15.72 15.84 31.59
CA LYS A 517 -14.63 14.90 31.28
C LYS A 517 -13.55 14.89 32.36
N THR A 518 -13.98 14.79 33.61
CA THR A 518 -13.12 14.95 34.80
C THR A 518 -12.10 13.80 34.90
N TYR A 519 -10.84 14.12 35.19
CA TYR A 519 -9.71 13.18 35.20
C TYR A 519 -8.70 13.49 36.31
N ILE A 520 -7.84 12.53 36.64
CA ILE A 520 -6.63 12.77 37.44
C ILE A 520 -5.42 12.96 36.51
N LEU A 521 -4.62 13.98 36.78
CA LEU A 521 -3.31 14.14 36.16
C LEU A 521 -2.27 13.41 37.02
N LEU A 522 -1.57 12.46 36.42
CA LEU A 522 -0.45 11.75 37.04
C LEU A 522 0.87 12.38 36.59
N ASP A 523 1.39 13.24 37.45
CA ASP A 523 2.64 13.99 37.30
C ASP A 523 3.31 14.13 38.69
N ALA A 524 4.44 14.82 38.81
CA ALA A 524 5.02 15.20 40.10
C ALA A 524 4.00 15.91 41.00
N ASP A 525 3.18 16.79 40.41
CA ASP A 525 2.03 17.45 41.05
C ASP A 525 0.71 16.80 40.62
N ILE A 526 0.29 15.77 41.35
CA ILE A 526 -0.97 15.06 41.11
C ILE A 526 -2.17 15.96 41.45
N LYS A 527 -3.05 16.18 40.49
CA LYS A 527 -4.24 17.03 40.63
C LYS A 527 -5.40 16.57 39.77
N THR A 528 -6.59 17.07 40.09
CA THR A 528 -7.79 16.88 39.25
C THR A 528 -7.79 17.86 38.09
N GLY A 529 -8.10 17.36 36.89
CA GLY A 529 -8.36 18.16 35.68
C GLY A 529 -9.81 18.04 35.21
N HIS A 530 -10.23 19.00 34.39
CA HIS A 530 -11.55 19.05 33.75
C HIS A 530 -11.40 19.51 32.30
N GLY A 531 -12.37 19.16 31.46
CA GLY A 531 -12.50 19.59 30.07
C GLY A 531 -11.44 18.98 29.15
N PHE A 532 -11.03 17.72 29.38
CA PHE A 532 -9.92 17.08 28.67
C PHE A 532 -10.03 17.26 27.15
N LYS A 533 -9.02 17.94 26.56
CA LYS A 533 -8.88 18.27 25.13
C LYS A 533 -10.22 18.56 24.43
N SER A 534 -11.09 19.36 25.05
CA SER A 534 -12.50 19.51 24.63
C SER A 534 -12.64 19.88 23.15
N ASP A 535 -11.80 20.77 22.64
CA ASP A 535 -11.82 21.21 21.24
C ASP A 535 -11.38 20.11 20.27
N ARG A 536 -10.35 19.31 20.62
CA ARG A 536 -9.86 18.21 19.77
C ARG A 536 -10.88 17.07 19.74
N VAL A 537 -11.44 16.73 20.90
CA VAL A 537 -12.49 15.71 21.00
C VAL A 537 -13.74 16.15 20.22
N ALA A 538 -14.16 17.42 20.33
CA ALA A 538 -15.27 17.96 19.55
C ALA A 538 -14.96 18.01 18.05
N PHE A 539 -13.71 18.31 17.66
CA PHE A 539 -13.29 18.25 16.27
C PHE A 539 -13.52 16.85 15.67
N TRP A 540 -13.06 15.80 16.34
CA TRP A 540 -13.23 14.42 15.85
C TRP A 540 -14.65 13.86 15.99
N ASN A 541 -15.38 14.21 17.07
CA ASN A 541 -16.70 13.64 17.33
C ASN A 541 -17.86 14.44 16.74
N ASP A 542 -17.69 15.75 16.53
CA ASP A 542 -18.77 16.63 16.09
C ASP A 542 -18.46 17.18 14.69
N TYR A 543 -17.28 17.77 14.48
CA TYR A 543 -16.96 18.41 13.19
C TYR A 543 -16.69 17.42 12.06
N ILE A 544 -15.82 16.43 12.26
CA ILE A 544 -15.53 15.40 11.25
C ILE A 544 -16.82 14.67 10.83
N PRO A 545 -17.72 14.26 11.74
CA PRO A 545 -19.03 13.72 11.38
C PRO A 545 -19.89 14.69 10.56
N THR A 546 -19.87 16.00 10.83
CA THR A 546 -20.66 16.95 10.03
C THR A 546 -20.19 17.07 8.59
N ILE A 547 -18.88 17.08 8.32
CA ILE A 547 -18.36 17.12 6.95
C ILE A 547 -18.36 15.74 6.26
N THR A 548 -18.75 14.69 6.98
CA THR A 548 -19.02 13.33 6.45
C THR A 548 -20.51 12.99 6.44
N ASP A 549 -21.35 13.90 6.91
CA ASP A 549 -22.80 13.84 6.79
C ASP A 549 -23.14 14.28 5.36
N PRO A 550 -23.78 13.43 4.54
CA PRO A 550 -24.14 13.75 3.16
C PRO A 550 -25.08 14.96 3.03
N THR A 551 -25.53 15.55 4.14
CA THR A 551 -26.33 16.79 4.17
C THR A 551 -25.50 18.09 4.32
N TYR A 552 -24.20 18.01 4.62
CA TYR A 552 -23.30 19.16 4.76
C TYR A 552 -22.26 19.25 3.64
N GLU A 553 -22.68 19.00 2.41
CA GLU A 553 -21.84 19.30 1.26
C GLU A 553 -22.10 20.72 0.76
N LYS A 554 -21.03 21.45 0.48
CA LYS A 554 -21.05 22.48 -0.54
C LYS A 554 -21.08 21.76 -1.90
N THR A 555 -22.18 21.07 -2.17
CA THR A 555 -22.45 20.32 -3.40
C THR A 555 -22.42 21.25 -4.59
N CYS A 556 -21.75 20.81 -5.67
CA CYS A 556 -22.28 21.08 -7.00
C CYS A 556 -23.61 20.31 -7.12
N THR A 557 -24.72 20.88 -6.66
CA THR A 557 -26.01 20.20 -6.71
C THR A 557 -26.54 20.17 -8.14
N TYR A 558 -26.86 18.97 -8.64
CA TYR A 558 -27.88 18.79 -9.67
C TYR A 558 -28.90 17.73 -9.21
N GLU A 559 -30.19 18.03 -9.38
CA GLU A 559 -31.27 17.07 -9.12
C GLU A 559 -31.35 16.09 -10.30
N LEU A 560 -31.10 14.80 -10.06
CA LEU A 560 -31.39 13.74 -11.02
C LEU A 560 -32.91 13.52 -11.12
N PRO A 561 -33.52 13.51 -12.33
CA PRO A 561 -34.93 13.20 -12.47
C PRO A 561 -35.18 11.70 -12.31
N ILE A 562 -35.53 11.27 -11.10
CA ILE A 562 -35.95 9.88 -10.82
C ILE A 562 -37.30 9.62 -11.48
N ARG A 563 -37.34 8.75 -12.51
CA ARG A 563 -38.59 8.24 -13.10
C ARG A 563 -38.93 6.87 -12.51
N SER A 564 -40.13 6.73 -11.95
CA SER A 564 -40.66 5.45 -11.47
C SER A 564 -41.32 4.68 -12.62
N GLY A 565 -40.85 3.47 -12.89
CA GLY A 565 -41.41 2.56 -13.90
C GLY A 565 -41.36 1.10 -13.43
N THR A 566 -42.42 0.33 -13.72
CA THR A 566 -42.54 -1.09 -13.34
C THR A 566 -41.77 -2.02 -14.28
N VAL A 567 -41.08 -2.99 -13.67
CA VAL A 567 -40.28 -4.06 -14.31
C VAL A 567 -41.12 -4.98 -15.19
N GLN A 568 -40.73 -5.16 -16.45
CA GLN A 568 -41.10 -6.33 -17.25
C GLN A 568 -39.91 -7.31 -17.33
N LYS A 569 -40.21 -8.60 -17.52
CA LYS A 569 -39.20 -9.68 -17.61
C LYS A 569 -38.29 -9.51 -18.84
N PRO A 570 -37.03 -9.98 -18.81
CA PRO A 570 -36.13 -9.92 -19.95
C PRO A 570 -36.73 -10.65 -21.16
N GLY A 571 -36.79 -9.96 -22.29
CA GLY A 571 -37.09 -10.55 -23.58
C GLY A 571 -35.80 -10.84 -24.34
N THR A 572 -35.69 -12.01 -24.95
CA THR A 572 -34.59 -12.31 -25.88
C THR A 572 -34.90 -11.70 -27.23
N LYS A 573 -33.94 -10.97 -27.83
CA LYS A 573 -34.07 -10.43 -29.19
C LYS A 573 -33.11 -11.15 -30.12
N THR A 574 -33.63 -11.74 -31.19
CA THR A 574 -32.81 -12.27 -32.28
C THR A 574 -32.58 -11.18 -33.32
N VAL A 575 -31.32 -10.96 -33.69
CA VAL A 575 -30.91 -10.02 -34.73
C VAL A 575 -30.32 -10.81 -35.89
N GLN A 576 -30.82 -10.56 -37.11
CA GLN A 576 -30.20 -11.08 -38.34
C GLN A 576 -29.09 -10.12 -38.75
N ILE A 577 -27.92 -10.68 -39.06
CA ILE A 577 -26.76 -9.91 -39.51
C ILE A 577 -26.69 -10.01 -41.02
N GLU A 578 -26.86 -8.88 -41.67
CA GLU A 578 -26.83 -8.76 -43.13
C GLU A 578 -25.61 -7.95 -43.55
N SER A 579 -24.96 -8.38 -44.63
CA SER A 579 -23.88 -7.63 -45.25
C SER A 579 -24.43 -6.36 -45.94
N LYS A 580 -23.53 -5.39 -46.21
CA LYS A 580 -23.85 -4.20 -47.02
C LYS A 580 -24.47 -4.54 -48.39
N ASP A 581 -24.24 -5.77 -48.87
CA ASP A 581 -24.70 -6.25 -50.16
C ASP A 581 -26.01 -7.07 -50.06
N GLY A 582 -26.56 -7.22 -48.85
CA GLY A 582 -27.83 -7.90 -48.55
C GLY A 582 -27.73 -9.41 -48.28
N GLU A 583 -26.51 -9.95 -48.13
CA GLU A 583 -26.30 -11.37 -47.81
C GLU A 583 -26.38 -11.61 -46.30
N VAL A 584 -27.19 -12.58 -45.87
CA VAL A 584 -27.32 -12.95 -44.45
C VAL A 584 -26.09 -13.75 -44.02
N LEU A 585 -25.33 -13.19 -43.08
CA LEU A 585 -24.12 -13.82 -42.51
C LEU A 585 -24.49 -14.84 -41.40
N GLY A 586 -25.59 -14.56 -40.69
CA GLY A 586 -26.21 -15.43 -39.69
C GLY A 586 -27.00 -14.64 -38.65
N SER A 587 -27.46 -15.31 -37.58
CA SER A 587 -28.27 -14.68 -36.52
C SER A 587 -27.55 -14.66 -35.18
N VAL A 588 -27.87 -13.70 -34.30
CA VAL A 588 -27.38 -13.65 -32.92
C VAL A 588 -28.53 -13.38 -31.95
N ILE A 589 -28.49 -14.00 -30.76
CA ILE A 589 -29.47 -13.78 -29.69
C ILE A 589 -28.86 -12.86 -28.64
N GLY A 590 -29.50 -11.73 -28.37
CA GLY A 590 -29.10 -10.83 -27.28
C GLY A 590 -30.02 -10.92 -26.06
N THR A 591 -29.44 -10.64 -24.89
CA THR A 591 -30.16 -10.47 -23.61
C THR A 591 -30.48 -9.01 -23.36
N LEU A 592 -31.63 -8.75 -22.74
CA LEU A 592 -32.00 -7.42 -22.29
C LEU A 592 -31.58 -7.25 -20.83
N GLU A 593 -30.66 -6.33 -20.59
CA GLU A 593 -30.24 -5.92 -19.25
C GLU A 593 -30.69 -4.48 -18.96
N ILE A 594 -31.09 -4.25 -17.71
CA ILE A 594 -31.51 -2.93 -17.24
C ILE A 594 -30.34 -2.33 -16.48
N ALA A 595 -29.65 -1.36 -17.08
CA ALA A 595 -28.75 -0.49 -16.35
C ALA A 595 -29.52 0.15 -15.17
N ASP A 596 -28.95 0.11 -13.97
CA ASP A 596 -29.59 0.40 -12.68
C ASP A 596 -30.75 1.44 -12.73
N LYS A 597 -31.90 1.04 -12.16
CA LYS A 597 -33.18 1.77 -12.16
C LYS A 597 -33.11 3.19 -11.57
N ALA A 598 -32.07 3.49 -10.80
CA ALA A 598 -31.89 4.78 -10.15
C ALA A 598 -31.47 5.91 -11.11
N MET A 599 -30.93 5.60 -12.31
CA MET A 599 -30.18 6.57 -13.12
C MET A 599 -30.81 6.97 -14.46
N GLY A 600 -32.05 6.55 -14.74
CA GLY A 600 -32.74 6.96 -15.98
C GLY A 600 -32.11 6.45 -17.29
N GLY A 601 -31.24 5.45 -17.20
CA GLY A 601 -30.58 4.79 -18.34
C GLY A 601 -31.53 4.03 -19.25
N ARG A 602 -31.13 3.80 -20.50
CA ARG A 602 -31.87 2.98 -21.46
C ARG A 602 -31.61 1.50 -21.18
N GLU A 603 -32.59 0.64 -21.48
CA GLU A 603 -32.34 -0.80 -21.53
C GLU A 603 -31.26 -1.10 -22.58
N VAL A 604 -30.37 -2.05 -22.30
CA VAL A 604 -29.26 -2.40 -23.18
C VAL A 604 -29.40 -3.85 -23.63
N ALA A 605 -29.20 -4.10 -24.92
CA ALA A 605 -29.05 -5.43 -25.46
C ALA A 605 -27.57 -5.81 -25.54
N GLU A 606 -27.25 -6.98 -25.00
CA GLU A 606 -25.90 -7.52 -24.98
C GLU A 606 -25.75 -8.66 -25.99
N PHE A 607 -24.67 -8.62 -26.78
CA PHE A 607 -24.31 -9.66 -27.73
C PHE A 607 -22.84 -10.03 -27.51
N LEU A 608 -22.59 -11.22 -26.95
CA LEU A 608 -21.26 -11.63 -26.51
C LEU A 608 -20.65 -12.66 -27.47
N GLY A 609 -19.34 -12.52 -27.74
CA GLY A 609 -18.57 -13.55 -28.46
C GLY A 609 -18.83 -13.63 -29.96
N ILE A 610 -19.17 -12.53 -30.63
CA ILE A 610 -19.42 -12.52 -32.08
C ILE A 610 -18.08 -12.68 -32.82
N PRO A 611 -17.87 -13.72 -33.64
CA PRO A 611 -16.62 -13.91 -34.36
C PRO A 611 -16.51 -12.91 -35.52
N TYR A 612 -15.42 -12.14 -35.56
CA TYR A 612 -15.13 -11.21 -36.66
C TYR A 612 -14.09 -11.74 -37.66
N ALA A 613 -13.37 -12.80 -37.29
CA ALA A 613 -12.39 -13.49 -38.13
C ALA A 613 -12.37 -14.99 -37.83
N LYS A 614 -11.89 -15.80 -38.78
CA LYS A 614 -11.69 -17.24 -38.56
C LYS A 614 -10.72 -17.48 -37.39
N PRO A 615 -10.90 -18.57 -36.63
CA PRO A 615 -9.97 -18.94 -35.58
C PRO A 615 -8.53 -19.10 -36.14
N PRO A 616 -7.51 -18.47 -35.55
CA PRO A 616 -6.11 -18.55 -35.98
C PRO A 616 -5.46 -19.91 -35.66
N LEU A 617 -6.09 -21.02 -36.04
CA LEU A 617 -5.66 -22.39 -35.76
C LEU A 617 -4.76 -22.95 -36.87
N GLY A 618 -3.79 -23.79 -36.48
CA GLY A 618 -2.91 -24.53 -37.40
C GLY A 618 -2.22 -23.61 -38.41
N ASP A 619 -2.50 -23.80 -39.70
CA ASP A 619 -1.92 -23.02 -40.79
C ASP A 619 -2.27 -21.52 -40.75
N LEU A 620 -3.28 -21.11 -39.98
CA LEU A 620 -3.68 -19.72 -39.79
C LEU A 620 -2.89 -19.01 -38.67
N ARG A 621 -2.08 -19.75 -37.88
CA ARG A 621 -1.13 -19.12 -36.95
C ARG A 621 -0.08 -18.32 -37.72
N PHE A 622 0.28 -17.17 -37.14
CA PHE A 622 1.23 -16.23 -37.72
C PHE A 622 0.85 -15.84 -39.17
N LYS A 623 -0.45 -15.64 -39.40
CA LYS A 623 -1.01 -15.07 -40.63
C LYS A 623 -2.00 -13.95 -40.32
N PRO A 624 -2.25 -13.03 -41.26
CA PRO A 624 -3.34 -12.06 -41.15
C PRO A 624 -4.69 -12.78 -40.92
N PRO A 625 -5.62 -12.16 -40.17
CA PRO A 625 -6.95 -12.72 -39.94
C PRO A 625 -7.69 -12.92 -41.27
N GLU A 626 -8.39 -14.04 -41.39
CA GLU A 626 -9.27 -14.33 -42.53
C GLU A 626 -10.73 -14.07 -42.17
N ASP A 627 -11.52 -13.59 -43.14
CA ASP A 627 -12.96 -13.39 -42.99
C ASP A 627 -13.65 -14.71 -42.62
N THR A 628 -14.56 -14.68 -41.64
CA THR A 628 -15.33 -15.84 -41.16
C THR A 628 -16.21 -16.46 -42.24
N GLY A 629 -16.65 -15.68 -43.24
CA GLY A 629 -17.79 -16.05 -44.08
C GLY A 629 -19.09 -16.19 -43.27
N PRO A 630 -20.17 -16.73 -43.85
CA PRO A 630 -21.41 -16.99 -43.13
C PRO A 630 -21.21 -18.05 -42.03
N TRP A 631 -21.61 -17.75 -40.79
CA TRP A 631 -21.52 -18.71 -39.67
C TRP A 631 -22.73 -19.67 -39.57
N GLY A 632 -23.67 -19.59 -40.52
CA GLY A 632 -24.74 -20.57 -40.73
C GLY A 632 -26.11 -20.20 -40.13
N ASP A 633 -27.10 -21.08 -40.33
CA ASP A 633 -28.52 -20.84 -40.00
C ASP A 633 -28.84 -20.90 -38.49
N GLN A 634 -27.92 -21.44 -37.67
CA GLN A 634 -28.11 -21.52 -36.22
C GLN A 634 -27.71 -20.18 -35.58
N PRO A 635 -28.61 -19.54 -34.82
CA PRO A 635 -28.26 -18.31 -34.12
C PRO A 635 -27.10 -18.56 -33.15
N LEU A 636 -26.09 -17.69 -33.18
CA LEU A 636 -25.11 -17.60 -32.11
C LEU A 636 -25.88 -17.22 -30.83
N GLY A 637 -26.01 -18.20 -29.94
CA GLY A 637 -26.72 -18.06 -28.67
C GLY A 637 -25.85 -17.48 -27.59
N ILE A 638 -26.46 -17.02 -26.49
CA ILE A 638 -25.78 -16.60 -25.27
C ILE A 638 -24.96 -17.81 -24.78
N PRO A 639 -23.63 -17.76 -24.77
CA PRO A 639 -22.86 -18.88 -24.26
C PRO A 639 -23.15 -19.04 -22.76
N GLU A 640 -23.31 -20.28 -22.26
CA GLU A 640 -23.48 -20.57 -20.82
C GLU A 640 -22.29 -20.07 -19.96
N LYS A 641 -21.22 -19.61 -20.62
CA LYS A 641 -19.96 -19.09 -20.08
C LYS A 641 -19.52 -17.89 -20.92
N LEU A 642 -18.83 -16.93 -20.31
CA LEU A 642 -18.23 -15.80 -21.05
C LEU A 642 -17.31 -16.29 -22.19
N PRO A 643 -17.20 -15.55 -23.31
CA PRO A 643 -16.27 -15.88 -24.38
C PRO A 643 -14.84 -16.04 -23.85
N PRO A 644 -14.07 -17.04 -24.34
CA PRO A 644 -12.71 -17.26 -23.88
C PRO A 644 -11.79 -16.10 -24.32
N ALA A 645 -10.80 -15.80 -23.50
CA ALA A 645 -9.74 -14.88 -23.88
C ALA A 645 -8.79 -15.52 -24.90
N CYS A 646 -8.05 -14.71 -25.65
CA CYS A 646 -6.94 -15.23 -26.45
C CYS A 646 -5.87 -15.88 -25.58
N PRO A 647 -5.05 -16.81 -26.10
CA PRO A 647 -4.10 -17.56 -25.30
C PRO A 647 -3.10 -16.65 -24.58
N GLN A 648 -3.04 -16.81 -23.26
CA GLN A 648 -2.25 -15.98 -22.35
C GLN A 648 -2.12 -16.69 -20.99
N ASP A 649 -1.21 -16.24 -20.14
CA ASP A 649 -1.17 -16.61 -18.74
C ASP A 649 -2.11 -15.68 -17.94
N VAL A 650 -3.29 -16.20 -17.58
CA VAL A 650 -4.31 -15.43 -16.84
C VAL A 650 -3.87 -15.03 -15.43
N THR A 651 -2.82 -15.64 -14.88
CA THR A 651 -2.30 -15.31 -13.55
C THR A 651 -1.48 -14.02 -13.52
N LEU A 652 -1.04 -13.53 -14.69
CA LEU A 652 -0.28 -12.29 -14.82
C LEU A 652 -1.14 -11.03 -14.67
N ASP A 653 -2.47 -11.15 -14.80
CA ASP A 653 -3.41 -10.04 -14.60
C ASP A 653 -4.18 -10.22 -13.29
N PRO A 654 -3.86 -9.43 -12.25
CA PRO A 654 -4.55 -9.48 -10.96
C PRO A 654 -6.06 -9.28 -11.05
N TRP A 655 -6.57 -8.57 -12.06
CA TRP A 655 -8.00 -8.31 -12.24
C TRP A 655 -8.73 -9.53 -12.79
N MET A 656 -8.15 -10.24 -13.75
CA MET A 656 -8.69 -11.52 -14.21
C MET A 656 -8.73 -12.56 -13.08
N VAL A 657 -7.69 -12.59 -12.23
CA VAL A 657 -7.64 -13.43 -11.03
C VAL A 657 -8.73 -13.03 -10.03
N ARG A 658 -8.90 -11.73 -9.76
CA ARG A 658 -9.94 -11.21 -8.85
C ARG A 658 -11.35 -11.58 -9.31
N LEU A 659 -11.61 -11.56 -10.61
CA LEU A 659 -12.90 -11.94 -11.20
C LEU A 659 -13.11 -13.45 -11.34
N GLY A 660 -12.10 -14.27 -11.01
CA GLY A 660 -12.16 -15.73 -11.17
C GLY A 660 -12.19 -16.18 -12.64
N PHE A 661 -11.72 -15.35 -13.56
CA PHE A 661 -11.67 -15.67 -14.99
C PHE A 661 -10.50 -16.62 -15.28
N ASN A 662 -10.78 -17.74 -15.96
CA ASN A 662 -9.77 -18.78 -16.20
C ASN A 662 -9.87 -19.47 -17.57
N GLN A 663 -10.59 -18.89 -18.54
CA GLN A 663 -10.85 -19.52 -19.83
C GLN A 663 -10.04 -18.85 -20.95
N THR A 664 -9.18 -19.62 -21.61
CA THR A 664 -8.44 -19.17 -22.81
C THR A 664 -8.65 -20.15 -23.97
N SER A 665 -8.62 -19.64 -25.19
CA SER A 665 -8.78 -20.41 -26.43
C SER A 665 -8.04 -19.71 -27.57
N GLU A 666 -7.54 -20.46 -28.55
CA GLU A 666 -7.09 -19.88 -29.82
C GLU A 666 -8.26 -19.41 -30.69
N ASP A 667 -9.44 -19.99 -30.51
CA ASP A 667 -10.70 -19.49 -31.08
C ASP A 667 -11.22 -18.34 -30.21
N CYS A 668 -10.60 -17.17 -30.40
CA CYS A 668 -10.80 -15.99 -29.55
C CYS A 668 -10.98 -14.68 -30.33
N LEU A 669 -10.99 -14.70 -31.67
CA LEU A 669 -11.14 -13.49 -32.50
C LEU A 669 -12.62 -13.04 -32.54
N THR A 670 -13.09 -12.59 -31.38
CA THR A 670 -14.48 -12.24 -31.10
C THR A 670 -14.61 -10.83 -30.57
N LEU A 671 -15.82 -10.28 -30.66
CA LEU A 671 -16.20 -9.01 -30.05
C LEU A 671 -17.52 -9.11 -29.28
N ASN A 672 -17.64 -8.27 -28.25
CA ASN A 672 -18.85 -8.08 -27.45
C ASN A 672 -19.49 -6.74 -27.86
N ILE A 673 -20.82 -6.70 -28.01
CA ILE A 673 -21.57 -5.49 -28.38
C ILE A 673 -22.63 -5.22 -27.31
N TYR A 674 -22.64 -3.99 -26.81
CA TYR A 674 -23.63 -3.45 -25.88
C TYR A 674 -24.35 -2.31 -26.58
N THR A 675 -25.65 -2.48 -26.85
CA THR A 675 -26.44 -1.49 -27.61
C THR A 675 -27.68 -1.04 -26.85
N PRO A 676 -27.86 0.26 -26.61
CA PRO A 676 -29.10 0.79 -26.05
C PRO A 676 -30.30 0.51 -26.95
N ILE A 677 -31.41 0.06 -26.37
CA ILE A 677 -32.66 -0.13 -27.09
C ILE A 677 -33.17 1.22 -27.60
N GLN A 678 -33.50 1.26 -28.89
CA GLN A 678 -34.03 2.43 -29.58
C GLN A 678 -35.47 2.20 -30.02
N ASP A 679 -36.32 3.22 -29.87
CA ASP A 679 -37.66 3.24 -30.49
C ASP A 679 -37.55 3.28 -32.02
N SER A 680 -38.51 2.65 -32.71
CA SER A 680 -38.54 2.60 -34.17
C SER A 680 -38.59 4.01 -34.78
N GLY A 681 -37.60 4.34 -35.61
CA GLY A 681 -37.51 5.64 -36.31
C GLY A 681 -36.48 6.62 -35.74
N ASN A 682 -35.78 6.27 -34.66
CA ASN A 682 -34.65 7.04 -34.15
C ASN A 682 -33.40 6.91 -35.05
N PRO A 683 -32.51 7.93 -35.08
CA PRO A 683 -31.24 7.86 -35.80
C PRO A 683 -30.28 6.84 -35.17
N ALA A 684 -29.40 6.28 -36.00
CA ALA A 684 -28.34 5.38 -35.54
C ALA A 684 -27.43 6.08 -34.51
N LEU A 685 -26.97 5.33 -33.50
CA LEU A 685 -26.15 5.85 -32.41
C LEU A 685 -24.66 5.83 -32.78
N PRO A 686 -23.83 6.76 -32.26
CA PRO A 686 -22.38 6.64 -32.42
C PRO A 686 -21.86 5.31 -31.83
N VAL A 687 -20.71 4.88 -32.32
CA VAL A 687 -20.08 3.60 -31.95
C VAL A 687 -18.77 3.87 -31.23
N LEU A 688 -18.60 3.29 -30.04
CA LEU A 688 -17.36 3.29 -29.29
C LEU A 688 -16.73 1.89 -29.35
N VAL A 689 -15.54 1.78 -29.94
CA VAL A 689 -14.76 0.54 -29.97
C VAL A 689 -13.65 0.63 -28.92
N PHE A 690 -13.70 -0.22 -27.90
CA PHE A 690 -12.74 -0.27 -26.81
C PHE A 690 -11.70 -1.39 -27.02
N ILE A 691 -10.42 -1.03 -26.91
CA ILE A 691 -9.26 -1.92 -26.98
C ILE A 691 -8.65 -2.04 -25.58
N HIS A 692 -8.69 -3.24 -25.02
CA HIS A 692 -8.21 -3.51 -23.67
C HIS A 692 -6.67 -3.41 -23.55
N SER A 693 -6.22 -3.14 -22.33
CA SER A 693 -4.82 -3.11 -21.91
C SER A 693 -4.31 -4.52 -21.55
N GLY A 694 -3.07 -4.63 -21.06
CA GLY A 694 -2.43 -5.88 -20.60
C GLY A 694 -1.05 -6.12 -21.20
N ASP A 695 -0.29 -5.04 -21.45
CA ASP A 695 1.09 -5.08 -21.98
C ASP A 695 1.25 -5.96 -23.22
N GLY A 696 0.19 -6.03 -24.03
CA GLY A 696 0.13 -6.87 -25.23
C GLY A 696 0.27 -8.37 -24.99
N ILE A 697 0.32 -8.85 -23.74
CA ILE A 697 0.50 -10.27 -23.36
C ILE A 697 -0.70 -10.83 -22.57
N SER A 698 -1.53 -9.97 -21.97
CA SER A 698 -2.75 -10.32 -21.26
C SER A 698 -3.93 -9.40 -21.60
N GLY A 699 -5.13 -9.76 -21.13
CA GLY A 699 -6.39 -9.02 -21.27
C GLY A 699 -7.46 -9.73 -22.10
N THR A 700 -8.72 -9.30 -21.94
CA THR A 700 -9.87 -9.85 -22.68
C THR A 700 -11.07 -8.91 -22.71
N SER A 701 -11.93 -9.02 -23.72
CA SER A 701 -13.22 -8.33 -23.78
C SER A 701 -14.22 -8.78 -22.71
N SER A 702 -14.03 -9.96 -22.12
CA SER A 702 -14.98 -10.56 -21.17
C SER A 702 -14.93 -9.98 -19.76
N VAL A 703 -13.91 -9.17 -19.42
CA VAL A 703 -13.81 -8.51 -18.10
C VAL A 703 -14.39 -7.09 -18.09
N TYR A 704 -14.80 -6.57 -19.24
CA TYR A 704 -15.38 -5.23 -19.39
C TYR A 704 -16.88 -5.32 -19.65
N ASP A 705 -17.68 -5.13 -18.60
CA ASP A 705 -19.12 -4.93 -18.71
C ASP A 705 -19.41 -3.48 -19.09
N ALA A 706 -19.83 -3.26 -20.34
CA ALA A 706 -20.10 -1.92 -20.86
C ALA A 706 -21.59 -1.55 -20.83
N THR A 707 -22.41 -2.29 -20.09
CA THR A 707 -23.86 -2.08 -20.04
C THR A 707 -24.22 -0.69 -19.52
N LEU A 708 -23.61 -0.28 -18.40
CA LEU A 708 -23.85 1.06 -17.85
C LEU A 708 -23.31 2.14 -18.77
N LEU A 709 -22.08 1.97 -19.26
CA LEU A 709 -21.42 2.91 -20.16
C LEU A 709 -22.28 3.14 -21.42
N ALA A 710 -22.67 2.09 -22.12
CA ALA A 710 -23.50 2.15 -23.34
C ALA A 710 -24.82 2.88 -23.09
N SER A 711 -25.47 2.59 -21.95
CA SER A 711 -26.71 3.24 -21.54
C SER A 711 -26.53 4.75 -21.32
N GLN A 712 -25.53 5.16 -20.54
CA GLN A 712 -25.38 6.55 -20.10
C GLN A 712 -24.85 7.46 -21.22
N VAL A 713 -23.92 6.96 -22.02
CA VAL A 713 -23.33 7.74 -23.14
C VAL A 713 -24.17 7.67 -24.40
N GLU A 714 -25.25 6.89 -24.39
CA GLU A 714 -26.16 6.68 -25.52
C GLU A 714 -25.39 6.33 -26.80
N ALA A 715 -24.54 5.30 -26.72
CA ALA A 715 -23.71 4.81 -27.83
C ALA A 715 -23.67 3.28 -27.85
N VAL A 716 -23.41 2.72 -29.03
CA VAL A 716 -23.11 1.28 -29.15
C VAL A 716 -21.66 1.06 -28.73
N VAL A 717 -21.43 0.28 -27.67
CA VAL A 717 -20.09 -0.04 -27.19
C VAL A 717 -19.67 -1.43 -27.68
N VAL A 718 -18.50 -1.49 -28.31
CA VAL A 718 -17.90 -2.72 -28.85
C VAL A 718 -16.59 -2.97 -28.11
N VAL A 719 -16.46 -4.12 -27.46
CA VAL A 719 -15.21 -4.54 -26.80
C VAL A 719 -14.64 -5.74 -27.54
N ILE A 720 -13.37 -5.65 -27.98
CA ILE A 720 -12.78 -6.65 -28.88
C ILE A 720 -11.72 -7.51 -28.17
N ASN A 721 -11.67 -8.80 -28.50
CA ASN A 721 -10.50 -9.64 -28.29
C ASN A 721 -9.58 -9.57 -29.52
N TYR A 722 -8.28 -9.68 -29.32
CA TYR A 722 -7.26 -9.75 -30.38
C TYR A 722 -6.08 -10.62 -29.92
N ARG A 723 -5.26 -11.12 -30.86
CA ARG A 723 -4.11 -11.97 -30.49
C ARG A 723 -3.07 -11.19 -29.69
N LEU A 724 -2.51 -11.86 -28.67
CA LEU A 724 -1.54 -11.33 -27.71
C LEU A 724 -0.18 -12.04 -27.84
N GLY A 725 0.86 -11.46 -27.25
CA GLY A 725 2.21 -11.98 -27.14
C GLY A 725 2.81 -12.38 -28.49
N ALA A 726 3.54 -13.50 -28.49
CA ALA A 726 4.14 -14.04 -29.71
C ALA A 726 3.10 -14.32 -30.81
N LEU A 727 1.91 -14.79 -30.46
CA LEU A 727 0.85 -15.09 -31.44
C LEU A 727 0.32 -13.83 -32.13
N GLY A 728 0.35 -12.69 -31.43
CA GLY A 728 -0.10 -11.39 -31.94
C GLY A 728 1.01 -10.58 -32.63
N PHE A 729 2.23 -10.62 -32.14
CA PHE A 729 3.22 -9.60 -32.49
C PHE A 729 4.60 -10.13 -32.91
N LEU A 730 4.82 -11.46 -32.96
CA LEU A 730 6.08 -12.03 -33.43
C LEU A 730 6.43 -11.59 -34.85
N SER A 731 7.64 -11.06 -35.03
CA SER A 731 8.20 -10.67 -36.33
C SER A 731 9.57 -11.28 -36.54
N THR A 732 9.84 -11.76 -37.76
CA THR A 732 11.17 -12.18 -38.22
C THR A 732 11.89 -11.06 -38.99
N GLU A 733 11.30 -9.86 -39.06
CA GLU A 733 11.81 -8.69 -39.82
C GLU A 733 12.03 -8.95 -41.31
N ASP A 734 11.39 -10.00 -41.83
CA ASP A 734 11.35 -10.36 -43.24
C ASP A 734 9.90 -10.65 -43.68
N LYS A 735 9.74 -11.09 -44.92
CA LYS A 735 8.41 -11.35 -45.49
C LYS A 735 7.74 -12.64 -44.98
N VAL A 736 8.45 -13.48 -44.22
CA VAL A 736 7.93 -14.78 -43.76
C VAL A 736 6.97 -14.57 -42.59
N ALA A 737 7.39 -13.78 -41.60
CA ALA A 737 6.53 -13.32 -40.52
C ALA A 737 6.77 -11.82 -40.28
N PRO A 738 6.07 -10.93 -41.01
CA PRO A 738 6.30 -9.49 -40.91
C PRO A 738 5.87 -8.88 -39.55
N GLY A 739 5.05 -9.59 -38.76
CA GLY A 739 4.55 -9.14 -37.45
C GLY A 739 3.20 -8.43 -37.50
N ASN A 740 2.83 -7.79 -36.39
CA ASN A 740 1.59 -7.00 -36.23
C ASN A 740 0.28 -7.76 -36.46
N TYR A 741 0.23 -9.07 -36.23
CA TYR A 741 -1.00 -9.86 -36.39
C TYR A 741 -2.14 -9.38 -35.48
N GLY A 742 -1.85 -9.00 -34.23
CA GLY A 742 -2.82 -8.41 -33.30
C GLY A 742 -3.38 -7.08 -33.79
N LEU A 743 -2.55 -6.19 -34.35
CA LEU A 743 -3.04 -4.96 -35.01
C LEU A 743 -3.90 -5.27 -36.25
N ARG A 744 -3.53 -6.30 -37.01
CA ARG A 744 -4.32 -6.76 -38.17
C ARG A 744 -5.67 -7.34 -37.74
N ASP A 745 -5.73 -8.01 -36.59
CA ASP A 745 -6.97 -8.47 -35.97
C ASP A 745 -7.88 -7.29 -35.64
N ILE A 746 -7.34 -6.24 -35.02
CA ILE A 746 -8.10 -5.02 -34.71
C ILE A 746 -8.60 -4.33 -36.00
N VAL A 747 -7.78 -4.25 -37.05
CA VAL A 747 -8.22 -3.73 -38.36
C VAL A 747 -9.35 -4.58 -38.95
N ALA A 748 -9.29 -5.91 -38.81
CA ALA A 748 -10.37 -6.79 -39.25
C ALA A 748 -11.65 -6.57 -38.44
N ALA A 749 -11.55 -6.43 -37.12
CA ALA A 749 -12.67 -6.09 -36.25
C ALA A 749 -13.29 -4.73 -36.63
N LEU A 750 -12.48 -3.70 -36.90
CA LEU A 750 -12.97 -2.38 -37.32
C LEU A 750 -13.68 -2.41 -38.69
N LYS A 751 -13.15 -3.20 -39.65
CA LYS A 751 -13.83 -3.44 -40.93
C LYS A 751 -15.15 -4.17 -40.74
N TRP A 752 -15.19 -5.13 -39.82
CA TRP A 752 -16.42 -5.82 -39.43
C TRP A 752 -17.43 -4.84 -38.83
N VAL A 753 -17.02 -3.99 -37.88
CA VAL A 753 -17.87 -2.94 -37.28
C VAL A 753 -18.43 -2.02 -38.35
N ASN A 754 -17.58 -1.47 -39.22
CA ASN A 754 -17.99 -0.61 -40.34
C ASN A 754 -18.99 -1.26 -41.31
N LYS A 755 -18.98 -2.59 -41.41
CA LYS A 755 -19.84 -3.35 -42.30
C LYS A 755 -21.17 -3.73 -41.66
N TYR A 756 -21.19 -4.07 -40.36
CA TYR A 756 -22.31 -4.76 -39.72
C TYR A 756 -22.92 -4.05 -38.50
N ILE A 757 -22.28 -3.02 -37.94
CA ILE A 757 -22.77 -2.38 -36.69
C ILE A 757 -24.14 -1.71 -36.85
N GLY A 758 -24.52 -1.36 -38.08
CA GLY A 758 -25.87 -0.87 -38.41
C GLY A 758 -26.99 -1.84 -38.03
N SER A 759 -26.76 -3.15 -38.13
CA SER A 759 -27.71 -4.18 -37.69
C SER A 759 -27.95 -4.17 -36.18
N PHE A 760 -27.03 -3.58 -35.41
CA PHE A 760 -27.09 -3.42 -33.96
C PHE A 760 -27.52 -2.01 -33.53
N GLY A 761 -27.89 -1.14 -34.47
CA GLY A 761 -28.35 0.23 -34.21
C GLY A 761 -27.23 1.28 -34.12
N GLY A 762 -25.99 0.93 -34.50
CA GLY A 762 -24.85 1.83 -34.54
C GLY A 762 -24.66 2.51 -35.90
N ASP A 763 -24.06 3.69 -35.89
CA ASP A 763 -23.69 4.48 -37.06
C ASP A 763 -22.25 4.16 -37.47
N PRO A 764 -22.03 3.43 -38.59
CA PRO A 764 -20.68 3.09 -39.04
C PRO A 764 -19.86 4.30 -39.49
N GLU A 765 -20.48 5.46 -39.71
CA GLU A 765 -19.78 6.71 -40.04
C GLU A 765 -19.35 7.49 -38.79
N GLN A 766 -19.78 7.07 -37.59
CA GLN A 766 -19.42 7.71 -36.32
C GLN A 766 -18.78 6.71 -35.36
N VAL A 767 -17.58 6.27 -35.72
CA VAL A 767 -16.80 5.30 -34.94
C VAL A 767 -15.69 6.03 -34.18
N THR A 768 -15.70 5.89 -32.86
CA THR A 768 -14.66 6.32 -31.94
C THR A 768 -13.83 5.13 -31.50
N LEU A 769 -12.51 5.21 -31.63
CA LEU A 769 -11.58 4.19 -31.15
C LEU A 769 -10.97 4.61 -29.81
N GLN A 770 -11.17 3.82 -28.77
CA GLN A 770 -10.66 4.08 -27.43
C GLN A 770 -9.73 2.96 -26.98
N GLY A 771 -8.59 3.31 -26.41
CA GLY A 771 -7.68 2.36 -25.80
C GLY A 771 -7.11 2.89 -24.50
N HIS A 772 -6.71 1.95 -23.63
CA HIS A 772 -6.01 2.23 -22.37
C HIS A 772 -4.65 1.54 -22.33
N GLY A 773 -3.59 2.23 -21.90
CA GLY A 773 -2.25 1.65 -21.76
C GLY A 773 -1.76 1.04 -23.07
N SER A 774 -1.46 -0.27 -23.09
CA SER A 774 -1.09 -0.97 -24.32
C SER A 774 -2.18 -0.92 -25.39
N GLY A 775 -3.46 -0.90 -25.01
CA GLY A 775 -4.57 -0.67 -25.93
C GLY A 775 -4.53 0.71 -26.57
N ALA A 776 -4.15 1.76 -25.82
CA ALA A 776 -3.98 3.12 -26.34
C ALA A 776 -2.80 3.21 -27.33
N VAL A 777 -1.72 2.49 -27.04
CA VAL A 777 -0.59 2.33 -27.97
C VAL A 777 -1.07 1.73 -29.30
N LEU A 778 -1.83 0.63 -29.27
CA LEU A 778 -2.37 -0.01 -30.47
C LEU A 778 -3.35 0.91 -31.22
N THR A 779 -4.23 1.62 -30.50
CA THR A 779 -5.09 2.67 -31.06
C THR A 779 -4.26 3.72 -31.81
N HIS A 780 -3.18 4.21 -31.20
CA HIS A 780 -2.35 5.24 -31.81
C HIS A 780 -1.59 4.73 -33.04
N PHE A 781 -1.13 3.47 -33.06
CA PHE A 781 -0.59 2.85 -34.28
C PHE A 781 -1.61 2.80 -35.43
N LEU A 782 -2.89 2.57 -35.13
CA LEU A 782 -3.95 2.56 -36.13
C LEU A 782 -4.23 3.98 -36.67
N VAL A 783 -4.12 5.01 -35.84
CA VAL A 783 -4.20 6.42 -36.28
C VAL A 783 -3.09 6.75 -37.30
N LEU A 784 -1.93 6.11 -37.16
CA LEU A 784 -0.77 6.29 -38.05
C LEU A 784 -0.76 5.34 -39.26
N SER A 785 -1.74 4.43 -39.35
CA SER A 785 -1.82 3.45 -40.42
C SER A 785 -2.73 3.90 -41.57
N GLU A 786 -2.19 3.97 -42.78
CA GLU A 786 -3.00 4.20 -44.00
C GLU A 786 -4.04 3.10 -44.25
N LYS A 787 -3.81 1.87 -43.74
CA LYS A 787 -4.75 0.75 -43.92
C LYS A 787 -5.98 0.86 -43.00
N ALA A 788 -5.89 1.67 -41.95
CA ALA A 788 -6.99 1.93 -41.02
C ALA A 788 -7.76 3.22 -41.35
N LYS A 789 -7.31 3.96 -42.37
CA LYS A 789 -7.91 5.21 -42.82
C LYS A 789 -9.39 5.04 -43.17
N GLY A 790 -10.23 5.89 -42.58
CA GLY A 790 -11.68 5.89 -42.79
C GLY A 790 -12.44 4.81 -42.02
N LEU A 791 -11.80 4.06 -41.12
CA LEU A 791 -12.49 3.10 -40.24
C LEU A 791 -13.02 3.73 -38.95
N PHE A 792 -12.52 4.91 -38.59
CA PHE A 792 -12.90 5.72 -37.42
C PHE A 792 -12.60 7.19 -37.70
N ASN A 793 -13.22 8.08 -36.95
CA ASN A 793 -13.02 9.54 -37.07
C ASN A 793 -12.76 10.24 -35.73
N LYS A 794 -12.84 9.50 -34.62
CA LYS A 794 -12.57 9.99 -33.27
C LYS A 794 -11.68 9.00 -32.54
N VAL A 795 -10.77 9.47 -31.70
CA VAL A 795 -9.91 8.62 -30.88
C VAL A 795 -9.76 9.11 -29.45
N ILE A 796 -9.63 8.16 -28.53
CA ILE A 796 -9.39 8.41 -27.11
C ILE A 796 -8.17 7.58 -26.69
N LEU A 797 -7.09 8.26 -26.34
CA LEU A 797 -5.81 7.70 -25.92
C LEU A 797 -5.64 7.89 -24.41
N MET A 798 -5.86 6.82 -23.64
CA MET A 798 -5.72 6.86 -22.18
C MET A 798 -4.38 6.25 -21.77
N SER A 799 -3.62 6.95 -20.93
CA SER A 799 -2.42 6.47 -20.23
C SER A 799 -1.15 6.21 -21.06
N ALA A 800 -1.21 6.00 -22.38
CA ALA A 800 -0.01 5.77 -23.20
C ALA A 800 -0.22 6.06 -24.70
N THR A 801 0.88 6.11 -25.47
CA THR A 801 0.87 6.43 -26.91
C THR A 801 1.92 5.60 -27.68
N ALA A 802 1.82 5.53 -29.02
CA ALA A 802 2.81 4.85 -29.87
C ALA A 802 4.25 5.41 -29.79
N ILE A 803 4.47 6.59 -29.20
CA ILE A 803 5.80 7.17 -28.95
C ILE A 803 6.29 7.00 -27.51
N SER A 804 5.54 6.31 -26.66
CA SER A 804 5.95 6.00 -25.28
C SER A 804 7.20 5.09 -25.27
N PRO A 805 8.14 5.27 -24.32
CA PRO A 805 9.36 4.45 -24.26
C PRO A 805 9.13 2.96 -24.06
N SER A 806 8.01 2.54 -23.45
CA SER A 806 7.65 1.13 -23.30
C SER A 806 7.52 0.35 -24.62
N VAL A 807 7.32 1.07 -25.73
CA VAL A 807 7.19 0.53 -27.10
C VAL A 807 8.46 0.72 -27.90
N ASN A 808 9.14 1.85 -27.72
CA ASN A 808 10.34 2.22 -28.45
C ASN A 808 11.61 1.91 -27.65
N ASN A 809 11.57 0.89 -26.78
CA ASN A 809 12.64 0.58 -25.85
C ASN A 809 13.81 -0.13 -26.55
N PRO A 810 14.98 0.53 -26.71
CA PRO A 810 16.18 -0.13 -27.26
C PRO A 810 16.85 -1.15 -26.33
N VAL A 811 16.34 -1.35 -25.09
CA VAL A 811 16.72 -2.48 -24.21
C VAL A 811 16.22 -3.81 -24.77
N LEU A 812 15.10 -3.81 -25.50
CA LEU A 812 14.48 -5.03 -25.99
C LEU A 812 15.23 -5.56 -27.21
N PRO A 813 15.37 -6.90 -27.34
CA PRO A 813 15.89 -7.50 -28.57
C PRO A 813 15.11 -6.96 -29.78
N VAL A 814 15.80 -6.68 -30.89
CA VAL A 814 15.09 -6.39 -32.15
C VAL A 814 14.14 -7.55 -32.46
N ALA A 815 13.04 -7.30 -33.16
CA ALA A 815 11.93 -8.26 -33.16
C ALA A 815 12.35 -9.65 -33.67
N SER A 816 13.32 -9.69 -34.58
CA SER A 816 13.96 -10.92 -35.08
C SER A 816 14.74 -11.69 -34.01
N GLU A 817 15.41 -11.03 -33.07
CA GLU A 817 16.10 -11.65 -31.93
C GLU A 817 15.10 -12.23 -30.91
N ALA A 818 13.99 -11.55 -30.65
CA ALA A 818 12.91 -12.08 -29.79
C ALA A 818 12.32 -13.37 -30.39
N ALA A 819 12.09 -13.39 -31.71
CA ALA A 819 11.65 -14.58 -32.42
C ALA A 819 12.67 -15.73 -32.34
N GLN A 820 13.97 -15.44 -32.49
CA GLN A 820 15.04 -16.44 -32.35
C GLN A 820 15.17 -16.98 -30.93
N ALA A 821 15.05 -16.11 -29.91
CA ALA A 821 15.08 -16.53 -28.51
C ALA A 821 13.93 -17.48 -28.16
N LEU A 822 12.72 -17.18 -28.66
CA LEU A 822 11.56 -18.08 -28.54
C LEU A 822 11.82 -19.41 -29.26
N ALA A 823 12.40 -19.37 -30.46
CA ALA A 823 12.74 -20.59 -31.20
C ALA A 823 13.74 -21.47 -30.44
N ILE A 824 14.79 -20.88 -29.85
CA ILE A 824 15.76 -21.62 -29.03
C ILE A 824 15.09 -22.27 -27.82
N LYS A 825 14.23 -21.54 -27.10
CA LYS A 825 13.50 -22.07 -25.93
C LYS A 825 12.58 -23.24 -26.29
N LEU A 826 11.95 -23.18 -27.46
CA LEU A 826 11.02 -24.20 -27.95
C LEU A 826 11.68 -25.29 -28.78
N GLU A 827 13.01 -25.30 -28.87
CA GLU A 827 13.77 -26.24 -29.71
C GLU A 827 13.35 -26.22 -31.19
N CYS A 828 12.99 -25.04 -31.70
CA CYS A 828 12.70 -24.78 -33.11
C CYS A 828 13.94 -24.28 -33.86
N PRO A 829 14.04 -24.51 -35.18
CA PRO A 829 15.04 -23.87 -36.02
C PRO A 829 14.94 -22.34 -35.96
N THR A 830 16.07 -21.64 -36.15
CA THR A 830 16.12 -20.17 -36.10
C THR A 830 16.01 -19.49 -37.46
N THR A 831 15.93 -20.24 -38.56
CA THR A 831 15.68 -19.67 -39.89
C THR A 831 14.19 -19.34 -40.03
N SER A 832 13.85 -18.17 -40.58
CA SER A 832 12.48 -17.63 -40.51
C SER A 832 11.38 -18.59 -41.00
N THR A 833 11.61 -19.31 -42.11
CA THR A 833 10.61 -20.26 -42.66
C THR A 833 10.43 -21.48 -41.78
N GLU A 834 11.53 -22.13 -41.40
CA GLU A 834 11.49 -23.35 -40.57
C GLU A 834 11.02 -23.04 -39.14
N LEU A 835 11.34 -21.85 -38.62
CA LEU A 835 10.87 -21.33 -37.34
C LEU A 835 9.35 -21.26 -37.32
N ILE A 836 8.73 -20.59 -38.30
CA ILE A 836 7.28 -20.41 -38.35
C ILE A 836 6.55 -21.73 -38.59
N GLU A 837 7.09 -22.61 -39.43
CA GLU A 837 6.56 -23.96 -39.62
C GLU A 837 6.61 -24.77 -38.31
N CYS A 838 7.72 -24.71 -37.57
CA CYS A 838 7.84 -25.35 -36.27
C CYS A 838 6.85 -24.79 -35.24
N LEU A 839 6.73 -23.46 -35.11
CA LEU A 839 5.82 -22.82 -34.14
C LEU A 839 4.34 -23.12 -34.45
N ARG A 840 3.98 -23.39 -35.70
CA ARG A 840 2.61 -23.82 -36.06
C ARG A 840 2.25 -25.18 -35.47
N GLU A 841 3.23 -26.07 -35.33
CA GLU A 841 3.02 -27.43 -34.79
C GLU A 841 3.13 -27.51 -33.26
N LYS A 842 3.72 -26.49 -32.61
CA LYS A 842 3.88 -26.48 -31.15
C LYS A 842 2.54 -26.33 -30.40
N PRO A 843 2.36 -26.98 -29.24
CA PRO A 843 1.25 -26.67 -28.35
C PRO A 843 1.24 -25.19 -27.94
N VAL A 844 0.06 -24.56 -27.91
CA VAL A 844 -0.04 -23.13 -27.59
C VAL A 844 0.42 -22.81 -26.16
N ALA A 845 0.17 -23.72 -25.22
CA ALA A 845 0.62 -23.58 -23.83
C ALA A 845 2.15 -23.50 -23.70
N ASP A 846 2.89 -24.21 -24.56
CA ASP A 846 4.36 -24.17 -24.57
C ASP A 846 4.85 -22.81 -25.09
N ILE A 847 4.18 -22.26 -26.10
CA ILE A 847 4.46 -20.91 -26.62
C ILE A 847 4.24 -19.88 -25.52
N ILE A 848 3.09 -19.92 -24.82
CA ILE A 848 2.75 -18.96 -23.76
C ILE A 848 3.71 -19.06 -22.57
N SER A 849 4.03 -20.27 -22.10
CA SER A 849 4.93 -20.47 -20.95
C SER A 849 6.41 -20.16 -21.22
N SER A 850 6.80 -20.04 -22.50
CA SER A 850 8.18 -19.71 -22.89
C SER A 850 8.45 -18.20 -22.98
N VAL A 851 7.41 -17.38 -22.93
CA VAL A 851 7.46 -15.90 -22.91
C VAL A 851 7.83 -15.46 -21.48
N VAL A 852 8.89 -14.68 -21.32
CA VAL A 852 9.39 -14.24 -20.01
C VAL A 852 9.16 -12.75 -19.94
N ASN A 853 8.18 -12.32 -19.13
CA ASN A 853 7.86 -10.91 -18.93
C ASN A 853 9.13 -10.13 -18.50
N PRO A 854 9.72 -9.30 -19.39
CA PRO A 854 10.80 -8.43 -18.97
C PRO A 854 10.18 -7.35 -18.09
N SER A 855 10.82 -6.99 -16.98
CA SER A 855 10.32 -5.97 -16.05
C SER A 855 10.09 -4.58 -16.69
N PHE A 856 10.45 -4.39 -17.98
CA PHE A 856 10.26 -3.16 -18.75
C PHE A 856 10.01 -3.44 -20.24
N GLY A 857 8.79 -3.15 -20.71
CA GLY A 857 8.42 -3.12 -22.14
C GLY A 857 7.74 -4.37 -22.68
N LEU A 858 7.23 -4.28 -23.92
CA LEU A 858 6.54 -5.38 -24.60
C LEU A 858 7.59 -6.37 -25.15
N GLU A 859 7.64 -7.63 -24.71
CA GLU A 859 8.56 -8.65 -25.28
C GLU A 859 8.36 -8.82 -26.80
N PHE A 860 7.13 -8.62 -27.27
CA PHE A 860 6.76 -8.57 -28.69
C PHE A 860 6.02 -7.25 -28.98
N PRO A 861 6.72 -6.14 -29.25
CA PRO A 861 6.07 -4.86 -29.54
C PRO A 861 5.53 -4.82 -30.99
N PRO A 862 4.60 -3.90 -31.31
CA PRO A 862 4.31 -3.57 -32.70
C PRO A 862 5.57 -3.11 -33.45
N VAL A 863 5.73 -3.53 -34.70
CA VAL A 863 6.93 -3.28 -35.52
C VAL A 863 6.62 -2.47 -36.78
N VAL A 864 7.66 -1.84 -37.36
CA VAL A 864 7.56 -1.24 -38.70
C VAL A 864 7.65 -2.36 -39.74
N ASP A 865 6.50 -2.80 -40.24
CA ASP A 865 6.39 -3.93 -41.17
C ASP A 865 6.39 -3.52 -42.66
N GLY A 866 6.40 -2.22 -42.95
CA GLY A 866 6.42 -1.67 -44.30
C GLY A 866 5.09 -1.79 -45.07
N ASP A 867 4.04 -2.33 -44.46
CA ASP A 867 2.70 -2.49 -45.07
C ASP A 867 1.60 -1.86 -44.22
N LEU A 868 1.45 -2.32 -42.96
CA LEU A 868 0.51 -1.76 -42.02
C LEU A 868 1.07 -0.48 -41.39
N ILE A 869 2.34 -0.55 -40.95
CA ILE A 869 3.08 0.57 -40.36
C ILE A 869 4.29 0.83 -41.25
N THR A 870 4.27 1.98 -41.95
CA THR A 870 5.25 2.26 -43.01
C THR A 870 6.55 2.89 -42.51
N ASP A 871 6.54 3.49 -41.33
CA ASP A 871 7.70 4.18 -40.75
C ASP A 871 7.53 4.27 -39.22
N LYS A 872 8.55 4.78 -38.52
CA LYS A 872 8.53 4.97 -37.06
C LYS A 872 7.42 5.94 -36.64
N PRO A 873 6.67 5.66 -35.56
CA PRO A 873 5.54 6.51 -35.14
C PRO A 873 5.87 7.99 -34.97
N LEU A 874 7.00 8.31 -34.32
CA LEU A 874 7.43 9.70 -34.10
C LEU A 874 7.68 10.45 -35.41
N GLU A 875 8.23 9.77 -36.42
CA GLU A 875 8.53 10.38 -37.72
C GLU A 875 7.27 10.56 -38.56
N LEU A 876 6.31 9.64 -38.46
CA LEU A 876 4.98 9.80 -39.07
C LEU A 876 4.23 11.00 -38.46
N LEU A 877 4.26 11.15 -37.14
CA LEU A 877 3.64 12.27 -36.43
C LEU A 877 4.29 13.61 -36.82
N LYS A 878 5.62 13.71 -36.79
CA LYS A 878 6.36 14.92 -37.20
C LYS A 878 6.12 15.31 -38.65
N ALA A 879 5.97 14.32 -39.53
CA ALA A 879 5.66 14.54 -40.94
C ALA A 879 4.19 14.91 -41.20
N GLY A 880 3.34 14.91 -40.17
CA GLY A 880 1.89 15.13 -40.30
C GLY A 880 1.19 14.01 -41.09
N ARG A 881 1.79 12.82 -41.19
CA ARG A 881 1.22 11.64 -41.86
C ARG A 881 0.31 10.89 -40.89
N ILE A 882 -0.78 11.53 -40.51
CA ILE A 882 -1.74 11.09 -39.49
C ILE A 882 -3.13 11.03 -40.13
N ASN A 883 -3.95 10.04 -39.78
CA ASN A 883 -5.35 10.01 -40.18
C ASN A 883 -6.13 11.17 -39.51
N ASP A 884 -6.98 11.85 -40.26
CA ASP A 884 -7.79 12.99 -39.78
C ASP A 884 -8.83 12.52 -38.76
N VAL A 885 -8.65 12.92 -37.49
CA VAL A 885 -9.47 12.49 -36.34
C VAL A 885 -9.52 13.56 -35.26
N ASP A 886 -10.64 13.64 -34.54
CA ASP A 886 -10.70 14.35 -33.25
C ASP A 886 -10.11 13.47 -32.13
N VAL A 887 -9.38 14.07 -31.20
CA VAL A 887 -8.54 13.36 -30.23
C VAL A 887 -8.85 13.79 -28.80
N ILE A 888 -9.16 12.82 -27.93
CA ILE A 888 -8.94 12.95 -26.48
C ILE A 888 -7.66 12.20 -26.13
N VAL A 889 -6.82 12.81 -25.31
CA VAL A 889 -5.59 12.19 -24.79
C VAL A 889 -5.43 12.56 -23.31
N GLY A 890 -4.99 11.62 -22.48
CA GLY A 890 -4.79 11.93 -21.07
C GLY A 890 -4.16 10.80 -20.28
N LEU A 891 -3.93 11.09 -19.00
CA LEU A 891 -3.21 10.21 -18.07
C LEU A 891 -3.69 10.45 -16.64
N ALA A 892 -3.40 9.51 -15.74
CA ALA A 892 -3.63 9.69 -14.31
C ALA A 892 -2.48 10.49 -13.68
N LYS A 893 -2.79 11.32 -12.67
CA LYS A 893 -1.81 12.24 -12.05
C LYS A 893 -0.57 11.56 -11.47
N ASP A 894 -0.70 10.33 -10.99
CA ASP A 894 0.39 9.52 -10.45
C ASP A 894 0.51 8.20 -11.22
N GLN A 895 0.40 8.31 -12.55
CA GLN A 895 0.43 7.23 -13.55
C GLN A 895 1.38 6.08 -13.21
N ASP A 896 2.66 6.37 -12.99
CA ASP A 896 3.73 5.36 -12.83
C ASP A 896 4.18 5.19 -11.36
N ALA A 897 3.45 5.77 -10.40
CA ALA A 897 3.77 5.68 -8.97
C ALA A 897 3.82 4.22 -8.49
N ALA A 898 2.86 3.39 -8.91
CA ALA A 898 2.84 1.96 -8.59
C ALA A 898 4.11 1.22 -9.03
N GLN A 899 4.62 1.56 -10.22
CA GLN A 899 5.83 0.97 -10.78
C GLN A 899 7.07 1.42 -9.99
N ALA A 900 7.15 2.70 -9.64
CA ALA A 900 8.23 3.23 -8.81
C ALA A 900 8.29 2.53 -7.45
N PHE A 901 7.14 2.31 -6.79
CA PHE A 901 7.08 1.64 -5.48
C PHE A 901 7.44 0.15 -5.52
N MET A 902 7.01 -0.59 -6.55
CA MET A 902 7.35 -2.02 -6.67
C MET A 902 8.87 -2.25 -6.83
N MET A 903 9.59 -1.29 -7.41
CA MET A 903 11.02 -1.42 -7.67
C MET A 903 11.90 -1.05 -6.47
N THR A 904 11.40 -0.23 -5.53
CA THR A 904 12.15 0.19 -4.35
C THR A 904 11.72 -0.56 -3.08
N SER A 905 10.88 -1.60 -3.20
CA SER A 905 10.45 -2.45 -2.08
C SER A 905 9.86 -1.68 -0.89
N LEU A 906 9.16 -0.57 -1.16
CA LEU A 906 8.60 0.39 -0.18
C LEU A 906 9.64 1.28 0.56
N ASP A 907 10.93 0.98 0.46
CA ASP A 907 12.02 1.79 1.03
C ASP A 907 12.38 2.97 0.11
N CYS A 908 13.02 3.99 0.69
CA CYS A 908 13.57 5.12 -0.06
C CYS A 908 14.83 4.65 -0.82
N PRO A 909 14.86 4.69 -2.17
CA PRO A 909 16.02 4.22 -2.92
C PRO A 909 17.21 5.15 -2.67
N SER A 910 18.41 4.58 -2.50
CA SER A 910 19.62 5.40 -2.36
C SER A 910 19.91 6.15 -3.65
N VAL A 911 20.66 7.25 -3.56
CA VAL A 911 21.12 8.01 -4.75
C VAL A 911 21.84 7.09 -5.74
N GLU A 912 22.65 6.15 -5.23
CA GLU A 912 23.40 5.19 -6.04
C GLU A 912 22.47 4.20 -6.77
N GLU A 913 21.38 3.76 -6.16
CA GLU A 913 20.39 2.89 -6.81
C GLU A 913 19.66 3.61 -7.95
N VAL A 914 19.31 4.88 -7.73
CA VAL A 914 18.68 5.71 -8.77
C VAL A 914 19.65 6.05 -9.88
N GLU A 915 20.89 6.41 -9.57
CA GLU A 915 21.94 6.65 -10.58
C GLU A 915 22.22 5.39 -11.40
N GLN A 916 22.31 4.21 -10.77
CA GLN A 916 22.45 2.93 -11.47
C GLN A 916 21.26 2.65 -12.38
N TYR A 917 20.05 2.99 -11.95
CA TYR A 917 18.85 2.86 -12.77
C TYR A 917 18.86 3.83 -13.94
N ILE A 918 19.19 5.11 -13.72
CA ILE A 918 19.31 6.11 -14.77
C ILE A 918 20.42 5.73 -15.75
N GLU A 919 21.57 5.24 -15.28
CA GLU A 919 22.62 4.70 -16.14
C GLU A 919 22.11 3.53 -16.98
N LYS A 920 21.34 2.60 -16.38
CA LYS A 920 20.74 1.49 -17.10
C LYS A 920 19.78 2.02 -18.16
N VAL A 921 18.85 2.90 -17.82
CA VAL A 921 17.96 3.53 -18.80
C VAL A 921 18.78 4.22 -19.90
N SER A 922 19.86 4.90 -19.54
CA SER A 922 20.66 5.72 -20.45
C SER A 922 21.45 4.89 -21.46
N LYS A 923 22.15 3.85 -20.97
CA LYS A 923 22.90 2.85 -21.77
C LYS A 923 22.09 2.23 -22.87
N HIS A 924 20.81 2.05 -22.61
CA HIS A 924 19.94 1.45 -23.59
C HIS A 924 19.24 2.51 -24.43
N SER A 925 18.61 3.51 -23.81
CA SER A 925 17.67 4.45 -24.45
C SER A 925 18.30 5.47 -25.40
N PHE A 926 19.60 5.74 -25.30
CA PHE A 926 20.25 6.85 -26.01
C PHE A 926 21.58 6.43 -26.67
N ASN A 927 21.92 7.06 -27.80
CA ASN A 927 23.15 6.71 -28.55
C ASN A 927 24.43 7.19 -27.86
N ASN A 928 24.37 8.27 -27.06
CA ASN A 928 25.46 8.75 -26.22
C ASN A 928 25.05 8.56 -24.74
N PRO A 929 25.22 7.35 -24.20
CA PRO A 929 24.63 6.98 -22.91
C PRO A 929 25.29 7.67 -21.72
N ASP A 930 26.58 8.01 -21.80
CA ASP A 930 27.30 8.70 -20.73
C ASP A 930 26.79 10.14 -20.60
N GLU A 931 26.59 10.82 -21.73
CA GLU A 931 26.03 12.18 -21.74
C GLU A 931 24.54 12.19 -21.37
N ALA A 932 23.78 11.15 -21.77
CA ALA A 932 22.40 10.97 -21.34
C ALA A 932 22.29 10.77 -19.82
N ALA A 933 23.11 9.86 -19.26
CA ALA A 933 23.12 9.57 -17.83
C ALA A 933 23.52 10.80 -17.02
N PHE A 934 24.59 11.50 -17.43
CA PHE A 934 25.01 12.75 -16.80
C PHE A 934 23.90 13.80 -16.82
N THR A 935 23.22 13.96 -17.97
CA THR A 935 22.15 14.96 -18.12
C THR A 935 20.92 14.62 -17.29
N LEU A 936 20.51 13.34 -17.28
CA LEU A 936 19.36 12.86 -16.51
C LEU A 936 19.62 12.93 -15.00
N ASN A 937 20.81 12.51 -14.56
CA ASN A 937 21.23 12.68 -13.17
C ASN A 937 21.26 14.17 -12.80
N THR A 938 21.77 15.05 -13.66
CA THR A 938 21.78 16.50 -13.37
C THR A 938 20.36 17.06 -13.27
N GLU A 939 19.44 16.62 -14.12
CA GLU A 939 18.07 17.13 -14.15
C GLU A 939 17.22 16.65 -12.97
N TYR A 940 17.31 15.36 -12.62
CA TYR A 940 16.46 14.73 -11.60
C TYR A 940 17.14 14.57 -10.24
N ILE A 941 18.48 14.53 -10.17
CA ILE A 941 19.26 14.33 -8.94
C ILE A 941 20.09 15.58 -8.57
N GLY A 942 20.67 16.29 -9.54
CA GLY A 942 21.79 17.23 -9.32
C GLY A 942 21.48 18.69 -8.94
N LYS A 943 20.21 19.11 -8.83
CA LYS A 943 19.86 20.55 -8.58
C LYS A 943 19.74 20.98 -7.11
N GLY A 944 19.94 20.10 -6.13
CA GLY A 944 20.00 20.45 -4.71
C GLY A 944 20.72 19.35 -3.95
N GLY A 945 21.79 19.68 -3.22
CA GLY A 945 22.65 18.69 -2.56
C GLY A 945 21.86 17.72 -1.69
N LEU A 946 21.91 16.44 -2.04
CA LEU A 946 21.15 15.39 -1.36
C LEU A 946 21.79 15.07 -0.02
N GLY A 947 21.02 15.34 1.03
CA GLY A 947 21.37 15.13 2.42
C GLY A 947 20.64 13.97 3.09
N ASP A 948 19.69 13.29 2.43
CA ASP A 948 19.09 12.04 2.95
C ASP A 948 18.37 11.19 1.86
N ASP A 949 18.17 9.89 2.14
CA ASP A 949 17.73 8.87 1.16
C ASP A 949 16.27 9.07 0.65
N CYS A 950 15.40 9.80 1.36
CA CYS A 950 13.97 9.94 1.00
C CYS A 950 13.62 11.04 0.00
N GLU A 951 14.44 12.09 -0.17
CA GLU A 951 14.27 13.05 -1.27
C GLU A 951 14.48 12.37 -2.63
N THR A 952 15.39 11.40 -2.69
CA THR A 952 15.68 10.57 -3.86
C THR A 952 14.44 9.83 -4.37
N ARG A 953 13.51 9.45 -3.48
CA ARG A 953 12.23 8.81 -3.86
C ARG A 953 11.33 9.74 -4.67
N GLY A 954 11.26 11.01 -4.29
CA GLY A 954 10.46 12.02 -4.98
C GLY A 954 10.98 12.28 -6.39
N SER A 955 12.30 12.51 -6.49
CA SER A 955 13.01 12.65 -7.77
C SER A 955 12.89 11.41 -8.65
N PHE A 956 13.02 10.21 -8.07
CA PHE A 956 12.87 8.97 -8.81
C PHE A 956 11.45 8.76 -9.33
N ARG A 957 10.43 9.03 -8.51
CA ARG A 957 9.02 8.98 -8.93
C ARG A 957 8.76 9.97 -10.07
N GLN A 958 9.27 11.19 -9.95
CA GLN A 958 9.11 12.22 -10.99
C GLN A 958 9.81 11.78 -12.29
N PHE A 959 11.04 11.29 -12.21
CA PHE A 959 11.77 10.72 -13.35
C PHE A 959 10.97 9.60 -14.02
N MET A 960 10.41 8.67 -13.24
CA MET A 960 9.62 7.55 -13.76
C MET A 960 8.34 8.02 -14.48
N ASN A 961 7.55 8.92 -13.87
CA ASN A 961 6.36 9.50 -14.49
C ASN A 961 6.70 10.25 -15.79
N ASP A 962 7.75 11.08 -15.73
CA ASP A 962 8.23 11.87 -16.85
C ASP A 962 8.65 10.98 -18.01
N TYR A 963 9.60 10.07 -17.75
CA TYR A 963 10.21 9.16 -18.72
C TYR A 963 9.18 8.21 -19.34
N LEU A 964 8.38 7.48 -18.55
CA LEU A 964 7.52 6.43 -19.07
C LEU A 964 6.29 6.95 -19.82
N SER A 965 5.66 8.01 -19.30
CA SER A 965 4.29 8.35 -19.72
C SER A 965 4.10 9.82 -20.09
N TYR A 966 4.55 10.77 -19.25
CA TYR A 966 4.16 12.17 -19.37
C TYR A 966 4.70 12.86 -20.63
N TRP A 967 6.02 12.78 -20.88
CA TRP A 967 6.59 13.52 -22.02
C TRP A 967 6.00 13.02 -23.35
N SER A 968 5.86 11.70 -23.48
CA SER A 968 5.39 11.06 -24.72
C SER A 968 3.91 11.33 -24.99
N THR A 969 3.08 11.35 -23.95
CA THR A 969 1.63 11.63 -24.06
C THR A 969 1.38 13.09 -24.41
N LEU A 970 2.12 14.01 -23.76
CA LEU A 970 2.01 15.43 -24.04
C LEU A 970 2.56 15.79 -25.43
N GLU A 971 3.67 15.18 -25.85
CA GLU A 971 4.22 15.39 -27.19
C GLU A 971 3.30 14.86 -28.28
N ALA A 972 2.64 13.71 -28.07
CA ALA A 972 1.62 13.22 -29.00
C ALA A 972 0.45 14.20 -29.13
N ALA A 973 -0.07 14.74 -28.03
CA ALA A 973 -1.11 15.76 -28.03
C ALA A 973 -0.70 17.00 -28.85
N ARG A 974 0.55 17.46 -28.64
CA ARG A 974 1.13 18.61 -29.36
C ARG A 974 1.29 18.34 -30.85
N LEU A 975 1.76 17.16 -31.25
CA LEU A 975 1.93 16.78 -32.65
C LEU A 975 0.58 16.64 -33.38
N HIS A 976 -0.45 16.14 -32.71
CA HIS A 976 -1.82 16.15 -33.23
C HIS A 976 -2.36 17.57 -33.43
N ALA A 977 -2.18 18.45 -32.44
CA ALA A 977 -2.61 19.84 -32.54
C ALA A 977 -1.88 20.57 -33.68
N ASN A 978 -0.58 20.35 -33.85
CA ASN A 978 0.21 20.92 -34.95
C ASN A 978 -0.20 20.40 -36.33
N ALA A 979 -0.72 19.16 -36.40
CA ALA A 979 -1.30 18.59 -37.61
C ALA A 979 -2.69 19.16 -37.93
N GLY A 980 -3.26 20.01 -37.06
CA GLY A 980 -4.53 20.68 -37.26
C GLY A 980 -5.76 19.92 -36.72
N HIS A 981 -5.56 18.88 -35.91
CA HIS A 981 -6.65 18.11 -35.32
C HIS A 981 -7.29 18.85 -34.13
N SER A 982 -8.57 18.57 -33.84
CA SER A 982 -9.19 18.97 -32.58
C SER A 982 -8.65 18.07 -31.46
N VAL A 983 -7.96 18.65 -30.48
CA VAL A 983 -7.33 17.90 -29.39
C VAL A 983 -7.89 18.36 -28.05
N TYR A 984 -8.18 17.41 -27.16
CA TYR A 984 -8.61 17.65 -25.79
C TYR A 984 -7.73 16.83 -24.85
N PHE A 985 -7.09 17.50 -23.89
CA PHE A 985 -6.21 16.84 -22.93
C PHE A 985 -6.89 16.72 -21.57
N TYR A 986 -6.73 15.59 -20.87
CA TYR A 986 -7.09 15.47 -19.45
C TYR A 986 -5.94 14.99 -18.55
N SER A 987 -5.96 15.48 -17.31
CA SER A 987 -5.29 14.87 -16.16
C SER A 987 -6.37 14.27 -15.27
N PHE A 988 -6.30 12.97 -15.00
CA PHE A 988 -7.22 12.31 -14.08
C PHE A 988 -6.68 12.42 -12.67
N ASP A 989 -7.41 13.16 -11.83
CA ASP A 989 -6.96 13.62 -10.52
C ASP A 989 -7.90 13.12 -9.39
N LEU A 990 -8.91 12.34 -9.74
CA LEU A 990 -9.88 11.73 -8.83
C LEU A 990 -9.27 10.50 -8.15
N LYS A 991 -8.98 10.60 -6.84
CA LYS A 991 -8.38 9.48 -6.09
C LYS A 991 -9.45 8.45 -5.72
N PRO A 992 -9.41 7.21 -6.25
CA PRO A 992 -10.39 6.18 -5.90
C PRO A 992 -10.13 5.62 -4.50
N LEU A 993 -11.18 5.09 -3.85
CA LEU A 993 -11.06 4.36 -2.57
C LEU A 993 -10.30 3.03 -2.73
N ALA A 994 -10.28 2.45 -3.92
CA ALA A 994 -9.47 1.30 -4.28
C ALA A 994 -8.79 1.50 -5.63
N HIS A 995 -7.48 1.34 -5.67
CA HIS A 995 -6.73 1.40 -6.93
C HIS A 995 -6.93 0.14 -7.78
N TYR A 996 -6.97 0.31 -9.10
CA TYR A 996 -7.25 -0.76 -10.07
C TYR A 996 -6.20 -1.89 -10.01
N LYS A 997 -4.92 -1.53 -9.79
CA LYS A 997 -3.79 -2.49 -9.73
C LYS A 997 -3.44 -3.01 -8.31
N GLY A 998 -4.28 -2.73 -7.31
CA GLY A 998 -4.05 -3.16 -5.91
C GLY A 998 -3.59 -2.02 -4.99
N PRO A 999 -3.37 -2.28 -3.69
CA PRO A 999 -3.11 -1.23 -2.72
C PRO A 999 -1.81 -0.49 -3.04
N LEU A 1000 -1.89 0.84 -3.18
CA LEU A 1000 -0.74 1.73 -3.29
C LEU A 1000 -0.54 2.49 -1.98
N PRO A 1001 0.68 3.00 -1.71
CA PRO A 1001 0.89 3.90 -0.58
C PRO A 1001 -0.03 5.12 -0.72
N PRO A 1002 -0.81 5.48 0.30
CA PRO A 1002 -1.72 6.62 0.26
C PRO A 1002 -1.16 7.99 -0.17
N GLN A 1003 0.16 8.19 -0.25
CA GLN A 1003 0.72 9.41 -0.87
C GLN A 1003 0.58 9.40 -2.40
N ALA A 1004 0.28 8.26 -3.00
CA ALA A 1004 -0.08 8.14 -4.41
C ALA A 1004 -1.48 8.71 -4.64
N GLY A 1005 -1.58 9.61 -5.61
CA GLY A 1005 -2.81 9.99 -6.28
C GLY A 1005 -3.34 8.87 -7.17
N PRO A 1006 -4.29 9.16 -8.07
CA PRO A 1006 -4.76 8.15 -9.02
C PRO A 1006 -3.62 7.64 -9.89
N ALA A 1007 -3.56 6.31 -10.01
CA ALA A 1007 -2.52 5.59 -10.72
C ALA A 1007 -3.04 4.99 -12.03
N PHE A 1008 -2.15 4.32 -12.77
CA PHE A 1008 -2.48 3.59 -13.99
C PHE A 1008 -3.77 2.76 -13.84
N ALA A 1009 -4.72 2.98 -14.76
CA ALA A 1009 -6.02 2.29 -14.87
C ALA A 1009 -7.10 2.67 -13.84
N ASP A 1010 -6.84 3.61 -12.93
CA ASP A 1010 -7.88 4.06 -11.99
C ASP A 1010 -9.07 4.75 -12.69
N ASP A 1011 -8.82 5.42 -13.81
CA ASP A 1011 -9.84 6.06 -14.64
C ASP A 1011 -10.80 5.05 -15.33
N LEU A 1012 -10.38 3.80 -15.55
CA LEU A 1012 -11.23 2.76 -16.12
C LEU A 1012 -12.41 2.38 -15.22
N GLN A 1013 -12.23 2.46 -13.90
CA GLN A 1013 -13.30 2.15 -12.94
C GLN A 1013 -14.50 3.08 -13.11
N PHE A 1014 -14.21 4.37 -13.29
CA PHE A 1014 -15.23 5.41 -13.50
C PHE A 1014 -15.78 5.35 -14.92
N LEU A 1015 -14.97 4.99 -15.91
CA LEU A 1015 -15.41 4.83 -17.29
C LEU A 1015 -16.46 3.71 -17.45
N PHE A 1016 -16.22 2.52 -16.89
CA PHE A 1016 -17.14 1.39 -17.01
C PHE A 1016 -18.27 1.41 -15.97
N GLY A 1017 -18.21 2.37 -15.03
CA GLY A 1017 -19.29 2.59 -14.08
C GLY A 1017 -19.23 1.68 -12.87
N ASP A 1018 -18.02 1.24 -12.49
CA ASP A 1018 -17.79 0.39 -11.32
C ASP A 1018 -18.49 0.93 -10.06
N PRO A 1019 -18.50 2.25 -9.74
CA PRO A 1019 -19.23 2.76 -8.56
C PRO A 1019 -20.73 2.43 -8.51
N TYR A 1020 -21.32 2.01 -9.62
CA TYR A 1020 -22.72 1.59 -9.75
C TYR A 1020 -22.88 0.11 -10.12
N SER A 1021 -21.78 -0.64 -10.24
CA SER A 1021 -21.81 -2.04 -10.64
C SER A 1021 -22.31 -2.94 -9.51
N PRO A 1022 -23.20 -3.93 -9.79
CA PRO A 1022 -23.59 -4.95 -8.80
C PRO A 1022 -22.42 -5.81 -8.31
N LEU A 1023 -21.28 -5.80 -9.02
CA LEU A 1023 -20.04 -6.45 -8.61
C LEU A 1023 -19.40 -5.78 -7.39
N VAL A 1024 -19.70 -4.51 -7.12
CA VAL A 1024 -19.24 -3.75 -5.95
C VAL A 1024 -19.70 -4.39 -4.64
N ASP A 1025 -20.95 -4.85 -4.59
CA ASP A 1025 -21.51 -5.55 -3.41
C ASP A 1025 -20.87 -6.93 -3.20
N LYS A 1026 -20.41 -7.58 -4.29
CA LYS A 1026 -19.70 -8.87 -4.23
C LYS A 1026 -18.22 -8.72 -3.87
N LEU A 1027 -17.59 -7.62 -4.25
CA LEU A 1027 -16.17 -7.31 -4.02
C LEU A 1027 -15.95 -6.42 -2.79
N GLN A 1028 -17.02 -5.94 -2.16
CA GLN A 1028 -17.03 -5.09 -0.95
C GLN A 1028 -16.22 -3.81 -1.07
N LEU A 1029 -16.16 -3.27 -2.28
CA LEU A 1029 -15.58 -1.96 -2.52
C LEU A 1029 -16.62 -0.93 -2.05
N SER A 1030 -16.25 -0.02 -1.15
CA SER A 1030 -17.08 1.14 -0.85
C SER A 1030 -16.65 2.28 -1.78
N TYR A 1031 -17.58 2.86 -2.56
CA TYR A 1031 -17.37 4.10 -3.31
C TYR A 1031 -18.15 5.24 -2.65
N ARG A 1032 -17.60 6.46 -2.68
CA ARG A 1032 -18.23 7.66 -2.14
C ARG A 1032 -19.37 8.16 -3.05
N LEU A 1033 -20.17 9.11 -2.57
CA LEU A 1033 -21.23 9.71 -3.40
C LEU A 1033 -20.63 10.56 -4.53
N GLU A 1034 -19.50 11.18 -4.24
CA GLU A 1034 -18.68 11.99 -5.13
C GLU A 1034 -18.12 11.12 -6.26
N ASP A 1035 -17.61 9.92 -5.96
CA ASP A 1035 -17.12 8.97 -6.96
C ASP A 1035 -18.21 8.61 -7.99
N LYS A 1036 -19.45 8.46 -7.48
CA LYS A 1036 -20.66 8.23 -8.27
C LYS A 1036 -21.03 9.44 -9.14
N GLN A 1037 -20.92 10.66 -8.62
CA GLN A 1037 -21.18 11.88 -9.38
C GLN A 1037 -20.11 12.11 -10.46
N SER A 1038 -18.83 11.95 -10.13
CA SER A 1038 -17.71 12.08 -11.07
C SER A 1038 -17.77 11.04 -12.18
N THR A 1039 -18.25 9.82 -11.89
CA THR A 1039 -18.54 8.80 -12.91
C THR A 1039 -19.52 9.33 -13.97
N LEU A 1040 -20.64 9.92 -13.54
CA LEU A 1040 -21.65 10.45 -14.46
C LEU A 1040 -21.13 11.67 -15.23
N GLU A 1041 -20.36 12.53 -14.57
CA GLU A 1041 -19.76 13.70 -15.19
C GLU A 1041 -18.76 13.30 -16.30
N LEU A 1042 -17.92 12.30 -16.05
CA LEU A 1042 -17.01 11.71 -17.04
C LEU A 1042 -17.79 11.13 -18.22
N MET A 1043 -18.85 10.36 -17.95
CA MET A 1043 -19.72 9.79 -18.99
C MET A 1043 -20.43 10.87 -19.81
N GLU A 1044 -20.80 12.01 -19.22
CA GLU A 1044 -21.44 13.11 -19.94
C GLU A 1044 -20.46 13.82 -20.90
N PHE A 1045 -19.21 14.02 -20.50
CA PHE A 1045 -18.17 14.50 -21.43
C PHE A 1045 -17.94 13.51 -22.56
N LEU A 1046 -17.85 12.22 -22.23
CA LEU A 1046 -17.66 11.16 -23.21
C LEU A 1046 -18.84 11.12 -24.19
N LYS A 1047 -20.08 11.19 -23.70
CA LYS A 1047 -21.30 11.29 -24.53
C LYS A 1047 -21.19 12.42 -25.53
N LYS A 1048 -20.89 13.64 -25.09
CA LYS A 1048 -20.77 14.80 -25.98
C LYS A 1048 -19.68 14.60 -27.03
N PHE A 1049 -18.53 14.08 -26.63
CA PHE A 1049 -17.44 13.78 -27.56
C PHE A 1049 -17.82 12.72 -28.59
N LEU A 1050 -18.45 11.60 -28.18
CA LEU A 1050 -18.91 10.55 -29.09
C LEU A 1050 -19.91 11.09 -30.12
N HIS A 1051 -20.81 11.97 -29.72
CA HIS A 1051 -21.85 12.52 -30.60
C HIS A 1051 -21.37 13.70 -31.46
N THR A 1052 -20.37 14.46 -31.02
CA THR A 1052 -20.05 15.76 -31.68
C THR A 1052 -18.57 15.97 -32.02
N GLY A 1053 -17.65 15.16 -31.49
CA GLY A 1053 -16.20 15.41 -31.54
C GLY A 1053 -15.71 16.43 -30.52
N VAL A 1054 -16.61 17.01 -29.71
CA VAL A 1054 -16.31 18.04 -28.72
C VAL A 1054 -16.85 17.59 -27.35
N PRO A 1055 -16.02 17.49 -26.29
CA PRO A 1055 -16.51 17.14 -24.94
C PRO A 1055 -17.44 18.22 -24.37
N GLY A 1056 -17.22 19.48 -24.77
CA GLY A 1056 -18.12 20.59 -24.49
C GLY A 1056 -18.14 21.01 -23.01
N THR A 1057 -19.27 21.58 -22.58
CA THR A 1057 -19.48 21.99 -21.20
C THR A 1057 -20.04 20.85 -20.37
N SER A 1058 -19.47 20.62 -19.20
CA SER A 1058 -19.86 19.60 -18.22
C SER A 1058 -21.28 19.82 -17.67
N ALA A 1059 -21.84 18.86 -16.93
CA ALA A 1059 -23.11 19.08 -16.24
C ALA A 1059 -22.94 20.11 -15.10
N SER A 1060 -21.74 20.21 -14.53
CA SER A 1060 -21.35 21.26 -13.56
C SER A 1060 -21.08 22.65 -14.17
N GLY A 1061 -21.20 22.80 -15.50
CA GLY A 1061 -21.06 24.10 -16.18
C GLY A 1061 -19.62 24.47 -16.57
N VAL A 1062 -18.68 23.53 -16.49
CA VAL A 1062 -17.26 23.74 -16.81
C VAL A 1062 -16.99 23.35 -18.27
N GLU A 1063 -16.49 24.29 -19.06
CA GLU A 1063 -16.15 24.04 -20.47
C GLU A 1063 -14.80 23.30 -20.58
N TRP A 1064 -14.78 22.18 -21.31
CA TRP A 1064 -13.54 21.48 -21.62
C TRP A 1064 -12.77 22.24 -22.71
N PRO A 1065 -11.60 22.84 -22.38
CA PRO A 1065 -10.87 23.64 -23.35
C PRO A 1065 -10.23 22.75 -24.42
N SER A 1066 -10.21 23.24 -25.66
CA SER A 1066 -9.35 22.65 -26.68
C SER A 1066 -7.88 22.82 -26.26
N PHE A 1067 -7.12 21.74 -26.38
CA PHE A 1067 -5.67 21.74 -26.24
C PHE A 1067 -5.05 22.44 -27.44
N ASP A 1068 -4.03 23.27 -27.19
CA ASP A 1068 -3.25 23.95 -28.22
C ASP A 1068 -1.77 23.99 -27.82
N SER A 1069 -0.88 24.05 -28.82
CA SER A 1069 0.57 23.95 -28.62
C SER A 1069 1.19 25.10 -27.83
N ASP A 1070 0.49 26.25 -27.76
CA ASP A 1070 1.01 27.47 -27.17
C ASP A 1070 0.60 27.59 -25.69
N ASN A 1071 -0.63 27.18 -25.36
CA ASN A 1071 -1.23 27.32 -24.04
C ASN A 1071 -1.37 25.99 -23.26
N LEU A 1072 -1.18 24.84 -23.92
CA LEU A 1072 -1.21 23.51 -23.29
C LEU A 1072 -2.43 23.29 -22.38
N LYS A 1073 -3.61 23.75 -22.81
CA LYS A 1073 -4.82 23.73 -21.98
C LYS A 1073 -5.31 22.30 -21.76
N TYR A 1074 -5.72 21.99 -20.53
CA TYR A 1074 -6.22 20.67 -20.18
C TYR A 1074 -7.36 20.73 -19.17
N MET A 1075 -8.10 19.63 -19.07
CA MET A 1075 -9.11 19.39 -18.04
C MET A 1075 -8.51 18.53 -16.92
N SER A 1076 -8.51 19.01 -15.68
CA SER A 1076 -8.28 18.18 -14.51
C SER A 1076 -9.61 17.58 -14.07
N LEU A 1077 -9.71 16.25 -14.10
CA LEU A 1077 -10.88 15.50 -13.67
C LEU A 1077 -10.74 15.18 -12.19
N THR A 1078 -11.27 16.06 -11.34
CA THR A 1078 -11.40 15.86 -9.88
C THR A 1078 -12.86 15.59 -9.50
N ASP A 1079 -13.21 15.61 -8.21
CA ASP A 1079 -14.61 15.61 -7.75
C ASP A 1079 -15.43 16.75 -8.39
N CYS A 1080 -14.78 17.86 -8.79
CA CYS A 1080 -15.35 18.93 -9.60
C CYS A 1080 -14.39 19.29 -10.76
N PRO A 1081 -14.70 18.98 -12.03
CA PRO A 1081 -13.78 19.20 -13.14
C PRO A 1081 -13.32 20.66 -13.24
N GLN A 1082 -12.05 20.88 -13.55
CA GLN A 1082 -11.47 22.21 -13.68
C GLN A 1082 -10.59 22.33 -14.92
N ALA A 1083 -10.74 23.43 -15.64
CA ALA A 1083 -9.91 23.76 -16.80
C ALA A 1083 -8.65 24.54 -16.35
N PHE A 1084 -7.49 24.12 -16.85
CA PHE A 1084 -6.20 24.72 -16.53
C PHE A 1084 -5.39 25.05 -17.81
N SER A 1085 -4.41 25.93 -17.65
CA SER A 1085 -3.37 26.23 -18.64
C SER A 1085 -2.07 25.54 -18.21
N GLY A 1086 -1.50 24.70 -19.08
CA GLY A 1086 -0.25 23.99 -18.77
C GLY A 1086 1.00 24.88 -18.83
N VAL A 1087 0.89 26.14 -19.30
CA VAL A 1087 2.03 27.09 -19.41
C VAL A 1087 2.60 27.49 -18.06
N ASP A 1088 1.76 27.53 -17.02
CA ASP A 1088 2.15 27.96 -15.67
C ASP A 1088 2.73 26.80 -14.83
N ASN A 1089 2.81 25.59 -15.40
CA ASN A 1089 3.37 24.37 -14.78
C ASN A 1089 4.69 23.96 -15.47
N ASP A 1090 5.28 22.82 -15.07
CA ASP A 1090 6.55 22.32 -15.62
C ASP A 1090 6.46 21.71 -17.04
N TRP A 1091 5.27 21.64 -17.65
CA TRP A 1091 5.06 21.01 -18.96
C TRP A 1091 5.87 21.63 -20.12
N PRO A 1092 6.04 22.96 -20.24
CA PRO A 1092 6.93 23.54 -21.24
C PRO A 1092 8.40 23.16 -21.01
N HIS A 1093 8.81 22.98 -19.76
CA HIS A 1093 10.16 22.49 -19.43
C HIS A 1093 10.30 21.02 -19.81
N LEU A 1094 9.35 20.17 -19.42
CA LEU A 1094 9.30 18.76 -19.76
C LEU A 1094 9.44 18.53 -21.27
N LEU A 1095 8.63 19.23 -22.08
CA LEU A 1095 8.69 19.14 -23.54
C LEU A 1095 10.04 19.61 -24.11
N ARG A 1096 10.57 20.74 -23.63
CA ARG A 1096 11.89 21.24 -24.07
C ARG A 1096 13.00 20.27 -23.72
N PHE A 1097 12.96 19.69 -22.52
CA PHE A 1097 13.97 18.76 -22.04
C PHE A 1097 13.92 17.44 -22.82
N TRP A 1098 12.79 16.73 -22.79
CA TRP A 1098 12.66 15.39 -23.37
C TRP A 1098 12.51 15.37 -24.89
N ALA A 1099 11.74 16.29 -25.48
CA ALA A 1099 11.45 16.25 -26.92
C ALA A 1099 12.51 16.96 -27.77
N SER A 1100 13.33 17.84 -27.18
CA SER A 1100 14.29 18.67 -27.92
C SER A 1100 15.73 18.58 -27.41
N TYR A 1101 15.97 18.92 -26.14
CA TYR A 1101 17.32 19.07 -25.60
C TYR A 1101 18.06 17.74 -25.46
N LEU A 1102 17.48 16.78 -24.73
CA LEU A 1102 18.10 15.48 -24.48
C LEU A 1102 18.37 14.71 -25.80
N PRO A 1103 17.45 14.67 -26.79
CA PRO A 1103 17.75 14.09 -28.11
C PRO A 1103 18.87 14.81 -28.87
N SER A 1104 19.02 16.14 -28.72
CA SER A 1104 20.03 16.91 -29.47
C SER A 1104 21.46 16.63 -29.03
N ILE A 1105 21.69 16.35 -27.75
CA ILE A 1105 23.00 16.04 -27.18
C ILE A 1105 23.32 14.54 -27.20
N THR A 1106 22.30 13.70 -27.36
CA THR A 1106 22.43 12.24 -27.46
C THR A 1106 22.33 11.71 -28.90
N ALA A 1107 22.26 12.60 -29.89
CA ALA A 1107 22.23 12.22 -31.30
C ALA A 1107 23.54 11.53 -31.73
N PRO A 1108 23.50 10.62 -32.73
CA PRO A 1108 24.72 10.02 -33.28
C PRO A 1108 25.64 11.11 -33.83
N VAL A 1109 26.94 11.06 -33.47
CA VAL A 1109 27.95 11.93 -34.09
C VAL A 1109 28.03 11.60 -35.58
N PRO A 1110 27.86 12.58 -36.49
CA PRO A 1110 27.95 12.30 -37.92
C PRO A 1110 29.34 11.75 -38.27
N PRO A 1111 29.44 10.75 -39.17
CA PRO A 1111 30.73 10.23 -39.57
C PRO A 1111 31.57 11.36 -40.19
N PRO A 1112 32.90 11.39 -39.98
CA PRO A 1112 33.76 12.36 -40.63
C PRO A 1112 33.60 12.23 -42.16
N PRO A 1113 33.63 13.34 -42.91
CA PRO A 1113 33.42 13.31 -44.36
C PRO A 1113 34.44 12.38 -45.02
N GLU A 1114 33.96 11.52 -45.92
CA GLU A 1114 34.81 10.59 -46.68
C GLU A 1114 35.98 11.33 -47.35
N VAL A 1115 37.19 10.98 -46.96
CA VAL A 1115 38.41 11.44 -47.63
C VAL A 1115 38.48 10.70 -48.97
N THR A 1116 38.14 11.37 -50.06
CA THR A 1116 38.43 10.90 -51.42
C THR A 1116 39.94 10.63 -51.56
N PRO A 1117 40.37 9.43 -51.97
CA PRO A 1117 41.79 9.14 -52.11
C PRO A 1117 42.36 9.88 -53.33
N CYS A 1118 43.52 10.52 -53.13
CA CYS A 1118 44.30 11.10 -54.23
C CYS A 1118 44.71 10.01 -55.24
N PRO A 1119 44.80 10.32 -56.55
CA PRO A 1119 45.25 9.36 -57.55
C PRO A 1119 46.74 9.01 -57.34
N PRO A 1120 47.16 7.78 -57.67
CA PRO A 1120 48.54 7.37 -57.53
C PRO A 1120 49.33 7.97 -58.69
N ASP A 1121 50.17 8.95 -58.38
CA ASP A 1121 51.44 9.27 -59.05
C ASP A 1121 51.80 10.75 -58.81
N GLN A 1122 52.28 11.07 -57.59
CA GLN A 1122 53.34 12.05 -57.33
C GLN A 1122 53.69 12.14 -55.83
N GLU A 1123 54.98 12.39 -55.56
CA GLU A 1123 55.67 12.53 -54.25
C GLU A 1123 55.05 13.56 -53.27
N PRO A 1124 55.41 13.52 -51.96
CA PRO A 1124 54.47 13.85 -50.87
C PRO A 1124 54.21 15.35 -50.70
N CYS A 1125 52.93 15.70 -50.58
CA CYS A 1125 52.51 17.03 -50.16
C CYS A 1125 52.79 17.25 -48.65
N THR A 1126 53.74 18.13 -48.36
CA THR A 1126 53.86 18.85 -47.09
C THR A 1126 52.64 19.75 -46.89
N VAL A 1127 51.87 19.56 -45.82
CA VAL A 1127 50.87 20.54 -45.36
C VAL A 1127 51.53 21.45 -44.33
N GLY A 1128 51.71 22.71 -44.72
CA GLY A 1128 52.01 23.82 -43.83
C GLY A 1128 50.73 24.55 -43.44
N GLU A 1129 50.88 25.29 -42.33
CA GLU A 1129 50.07 26.42 -41.86
C GLU A 1129 48.74 26.11 -41.16
N SER A 1130 48.85 25.91 -39.84
CA SER A 1130 47.80 26.24 -38.87
C SER A 1130 47.51 27.74 -38.91
N ILE A 1131 46.26 28.11 -39.18
CA ILE A 1131 45.75 29.47 -39.00
C ILE A 1131 45.70 29.73 -37.49
N GLY A 1132 46.70 30.42 -36.97
CA GLY A 1132 46.73 30.89 -35.59
C GLY A 1132 45.77 32.06 -35.39
N LEU A 1133 44.73 31.86 -34.59
CA LEU A 1133 44.05 32.95 -33.91
C LEU A 1133 45.02 33.54 -32.88
N LYS A 1134 45.47 34.77 -33.12
CA LYS A 1134 46.23 35.57 -32.14
C LYS A 1134 45.24 36.23 -31.19
N LEU A 1135 45.09 35.68 -29.98
CA LEU A 1135 44.52 36.41 -28.84
C LEU A 1135 45.59 37.33 -28.25
N THR A 1136 45.18 38.53 -27.86
CA THR A 1136 46.07 39.47 -27.15
C THR A 1136 46.23 39.08 -25.68
N PRO A 1137 47.28 39.54 -24.97
CA PRO A 1137 47.53 39.19 -23.56
C PRO A 1137 46.37 39.51 -22.61
N GLU A 1138 45.50 40.49 -22.93
CA GLU A 1138 44.30 40.80 -22.14
C GLU A 1138 43.14 39.82 -22.36
N GLU A 1139 43.00 39.22 -23.55
CA GLU A 1139 41.95 38.24 -23.85
C GLU A 1139 42.29 36.85 -23.27
N ALA A 1140 43.58 36.48 -23.21
CA ALA A 1140 44.02 35.26 -22.53
C ALA A 1140 43.89 35.35 -21.00
N SER A 1141 44.10 36.54 -20.42
CA SER A 1141 43.97 36.78 -18.97
C SER A 1141 42.52 36.66 -18.47
N THR A 1142 41.54 37.00 -19.30
CA THR A 1142 40.11 36.92 -18.95
C THR A 1142 39.60 35.46 -18.98
N ILE A 1143 40.15 34.62 -19.86
CA ILE A 1143 39.81 33.19 -19.98
C ILE A 1143 40.46 32.37 -18.85
N ILE A 1144 41.67 32.72 -18.42
CA ILE A 1144 42.36 32.01 -17.32
C ILE A 1144 41.73 32.32 -15.95
N GLN A 1145 41.14 33.51 -15.74
CA GLN A 1145 40.41 33.80 -14.50
C GLN A 1145 39.03 33.12 -14.39
N ALA A 1146 38.45 32.61 -15.48
CA ALA A 1146 37.21 31.83 -15.43
C ALA A 1146 37.44 30.33 -15.13
N LEU A 1147 38.67 29.81 -15.34
CA LEU A 1147 39.01 28.38 -15.21
C LEU A 1147 39.72 28.01 -13.89
N ILE A 1148 40.13 28.98 -13.07
CA ILE A 1148 40.78 28.72 -11.75
C ILE A 1148 39.75 28.61 -10.61
N GLY A 1149 38.44 28.76 -10.88
CA GLY A 1149 37.36 28.68 -9.89
C GLY A 1149 36.85 27.29 -9.52
N THR A 1150 37.26 26.21 -10.19
CA THR A 1150 36.57 24.90 -10.09
C THR A 1150 37.45 23.66 -9.91
N THR A 1151 38.74 23.78 -9.62
CA THR A 1151 39.60 22.59 -9.45
C THR A 1151 40.71 22.77 -8.40
N VAL A 1152 40.37 22.60 -7.12
CA VAL A 1152 41.26 21.96 -6.12
C VAL A 1152 40.36 21.21 -5.12
N GLY A 1153 40.01 19.97 -5.44
CA GLY A 1153 39.10 19.18 -4.60
C GLY A 1153 38.91 17.73 -5.03
N ALA A 1154 39.87 17.13 -5.73
CA ALA A 1154 39.90 15.69 -5.98
C ALA A 1154 41.35 15.26 -6.22
N LEU A 1155 41.69 14.05 -5.78
CA LEU A 1155 43.00 13.36 -5.82
C LEU A 1155 43.99 13.66 -4.68
N VAL A 1156 43.67 13.18 -3.47
CA VAL A 1156 44.57 12.27 -2.73
C VAL A 1156 43.72 11.26 -1.96
N LEU A 1157 43.38 10.12 -2.57
CA LEU A 1157 43.13 8.84 -1.89
C LEU A 1157 42.81 7.75 -2.92
N SER A 1158 43.82 6.99 -3.34
CA SER A 1158 43.62 5.60 -3.82
C SER A 1158 44.95 4.94 -4.20
N VAL A 1159 45.68 4.40 -3.21
CA VAL A 1159 46.47 3.17 -3.41
C VAL A 1159 46.42 2.37 -2.11
N PHE A 1160 45.58 1.33 -2.07
CA PHE A 1160 45.90 -0.05 -1.69
C PHE A 1160 44.60 -0.83 -1.45
N PHE A 1161 44.18 -1.56 -2.49
CA PHE A 1161 43.27 -2.71 -2.36
C PHE A 1161 44.07 -3.91 -1.87
N LEU A 1162 43.53 -4.67 -0.90
CA LEU A 1162 43.31 -6.13 -0.95
C LEU A 1162 43.12 -6.70 0.47
N GLY A 1163 41.99 -7.41 0.67
CA GLY A 1163 41.94 -8.57 1.56
C GLY A 1163 40.77 -8.66 2.53
N GLY A 1164 39.75 -9.44 2.16
CA GLY A 1164 39.24 -10.52 3.00
C GLY A 1164 38.14 -10.21 4.03
N CYS A 1165 37.10 -11.06 4.00
CA CYS A 1165 36.02 -11.18 4.98
C CYS A 1165 36.47 -11.25 6.45
N VAL A 1166 35.58 -10.80 7.35
CA VAL A 1166 35.20 -11.33 8.68
C VAL A 1166 34.97 -10.21 9.71
N ALA A 1167 33.89 -10.36 10.48
CA ALA A 1167 33.35 -9.51 11.54
C ALA A 1167 34.33 -9.00 12.63
N TYR A 1168 34.12 -7.78 13.15
CA TYR A 1168 33.86 -7.42 14.57
C TYR A 1168 34.01 -5.90 14.86
N LYS A 1169 33.22 -5.42 15.84
CA LYS A 1169 33.21 -4.12 16.55
C LYS A 1169 34.56 -3.39 16.71
N THR A 1170 34.56 -2.05 16.66
CA THR A 1170 35.06 -1.16 17.77
C THR A 1170 34.80 0.35 17.58
N ARG A 1171 34.51 1.03 18.71
CA ARG A 1171 34.33 2.49 18.92
C ARG A 1171 35.66 3.25 18.99
N ALA A 1172 35.69 4.51 18.50
CA ALA A 1172 36.42 5.71 18.98
C ALA A 1172 36.60 6.70 17.80
N ASN A 1173 36.60 8.03 17.87
CA ASN A 1173 36.53 9.02 18.94
C ASN A 1173 36.13 10.36 18.27
N GLN A 1174 34.97 10.94 18.61
CA GLN A 1174 34.42 12.15 17.99
C GLN A 1174 34.63 13.37 18.90
N ALA A 1175 35.85 13.58 19.39
CA ALA A 1175 36.17 14.61 20.39
C ALA A 1175 37.10 15.75 19.90
N GLU A 1176 37.46 15.81 18.62
CA GLU A 1176 38.34 16.87 18.09
C GLU A 1176 37.69 17.80 17.05
N LYS A 1177 36.41 17.61 16.68
CA LYS A 1177 35.74 18.47 15.69
C LYS A 1177 35.00 19.69 16.25
N GLN A 1178 35.03 19.95 17.56
CA GLN A 1178 34.30 21.09 18.17
C GLN A 1178 35.13 22.33 18.57
N ASN A 1179 36.46 22.33 18.40
CA ASN A 1179 37.29 23.48 18.82
C ASN A 1179 37.89 24.35 17.70
N ALA A 1180 37.54 24.12 16.42
CA ALA A 1180 38.09 24.88 15.29
C ALA A 1180 37.09 25.79 14.56
N ARG A 1181 35.93 26.13 15.16
CA ARG A 1181 34.94 27.06 14.58
C ARG A 1181 34.85 28.44 15.24
N LYS A 1182 35.76 28.79 16.15
CA LYS A 1182 35.84 30.13 16.76
C LYS A 1182 37.27 30.67 16.87
N LYS A 1183 37.94 30.97 15.74
CA LYS A 1183 38.95 32.04 15.71
C LYS A 1183 39.36 32.47 14.30
N ALA A 1184 39.07 33.74 14.03
CA ALA A 1184 39.89 34.69 13.27
C ALA A 1184 39.94 34.58 11.73
N ASN A 1185 39.04 35.36 11.14
CA ASN A 1185 39.24 36.14 9.93
C ASN A 1185 40.33 37.22 10.20
N LYS A 1186 41.53 37.14 9.60
CA LYS A 1186 42.40 38.26 9.15
C LYS A 1186 43.83 37.82 8.79
N ASP A 1187 44.33 38.48 7.75
CA ASP A 1187 45.71 38.67 7.29
C ASP A 1187 46.23 37.76 6.15
N LEU A 1188 46.35 38.40 4.99
CA LEU A 1188 47.12 38.01 3.80
C LEU A 1188 48.61 37.79 4.14
N ILE A 1189 49.29 36.92 3.37
CA ILE A 1189 50.54 37.21 2.62
C ILE A 1189 50.92 35.98 1.76
N TYR A 1190 51.17 36.23 0.48
CA TYR A 1190 51.78 35.34 -0.52
C TYR A 1190 53.29 35.16 -0.25
N THR A 1191 53.80 33.93 -0.39
CA THR A 1191 55.19 33.67 -0.85
C THR A 1191 55.24 32.33 -1.59
N GLU A 1192 55.57 32.40 -2.89
CA GLU A 1192 55.98 31.28 -3.75
C GLU A 1192 57.36 30.73 -3.34
N SER A 1193 57.55 29.41 -3.46
CA SER A 1193 58.83 28.86 -3.95
C SER A 1193 58.76 27.38 -4.36
N LYS A 1194 59.09 27.16 -5.65
CA LYS A 1194 59.92 26.07 -6.24
C LYS A 1194 59.40 24.63 -6.33
N GLU A 1195 59.08 24.27 -7.58
CA GLU A 1195 59.65 23.17 -8.39
C GLU A 1195 60.32 22.00 -7.65
N ASP A 1196 59.86 20.78 -7.92
CA ASP A 1196 60.70 19.81 -8.65
C ASP A 1196 59.85 18.69 -9.29
N GLU A 1197 60.40 18.22 -10.40
CA GLU A 1197 59.88 17.33 -11.44
C GLU A 1197 59.51 15.90 -10.97
N ASN A 1198 58.47 15.33 -11.57
CA ASN A 1198 58.59 14.09 -12.36
C ASN A 1198 57.25 13.66 -13.00
N THR A 1199 57.25 13.72 -14.34
CA THR A 1199 56.60 12.84 -15.33
C THR A 1199 55.57 11.79 -14.86
N PHE A 1200 54.38 11.81 -15.48
CA PHE A 1200 53.94 10.79 -16.46
C PHE A 1200 52.77 11.33 -17.31
N GLU A 1201 52.78 10.96 -18.59
CA GLU A 1201 51.90 11.37 -19.69
C GLU A 1201 50.47 10.79 -19.61
N PHE A 1202 49.52 11.48 -20.26
CA PHE A 1202 48.28 10.92 -20.83
C PHE A 1202 48.25 11.18 -22.33
#